data_AF-A0A6A5KT01-F1
#
_entry.id   AF-A0A6A5KT01-F1
#
_cell.length_a   1.000
_cell.length_b   1.000
_cell.length_c   1.000
_cell.angle_alpha   90.00
_cell.angle_beta   90.00
_cell.angle_gamma   90.00
#
_symmetry.space_group_name_H-M   'P 1'
#
loop_
_entity.id
_entity.type
_entity.pdbx_description
1 polymer ?
#
loop_
_entity_poly.entity_id
_entity_poly.type
_entity_poly.pdbx_seq_one_letter_code
_entity_poly.pdbx_strand_id
1 'polypeptide(L)'
;MNLFSFQDFESLSPDMYAFTPSREGSPTAVDSPSQPKPTAGVKRDSLLLKLPDDIFKCVMDYLDRDAAWSLKRLCKGITDNVTVNQLLYKYPIQLNDVREIRLRDWMYRSAGMIRWMAFMESINDKNRQYVHKLAVSHFASVEDFKWIEENLPCLTSLDISAIKDFVWTPEETWTWKMMAGACPKLFGRLEELAVANWADYTAHSRIEYSYSYQDYRFKQGFRISRRRDGGSVASVIFPICTKLKTLAIRERYSGFQCSTWNEWEVHQRVCCLVDGIQKYCPKSVTKLKVHDYAPYRSLFSTDATDWSQIKEVEIGLYSWMEDRRDRDVIGPIPYRITQGHHHREEEDAFDDKSFEACERNHMELGNHVVQGVGDLRGASFEDLLQSLQTISKKYPNINIKPIRDLENIILHPFHLVNVMQRRYQFGRTAQQNNEQALSDPSSKPEIQDALRWLAQNCNWQPILAWDSMMCDVFPANLEPSRTFLPKPEVLSRIQTMVSTLRGLNIPIRISIGDRKTTCPSAGLDGNLYFGDYKTFVGEGAEKHEVLLPTQAVFNLTPIASMVDELTIQYPSDVPGISGWLRGSRRTTPAETALMQREKAGWRRFWMRYASQFKNLKKLTAYVPNGIYEDWGKGELASLLSDERWQMLEVEEKGGDYGFLDSYFPLPGMSSNRYNFARRRHRTKFVHCVFFRLDNEPLNLVITDPELSEKEREEREITDEQIKDRGISCHRFWAKKEDDEQLPGGKAGDKRKRSESGEGVGAEESHAKSRRDALATAFESRFSS
;
A
#
# COMPACT_ATOMS: atom_id res chain seq x y z
N MET A 1 25.01 -23.43 46.10
CA MET A 1 26.38 -23.66 45.59
C MET A 1 26.36 -23.39 44.10
N ASN A 2 27.15 -22.40 43.67
CA ASN A 2 27.42 -22.10 42.27
C ASN A 2 28.13 -23.27 41.59
N LEU A 3 27.84 -23.49 40.31
CA LEU A 3 28.84 -23.44 39.23
C LEU A 3 28.17 -23.66 37.87
N PHE A 4 28.10 -22.57 37.09
CA PHE A 4 27.87 -22.57 35.65
C PHE A 4 29.11 -23.08 34.92
N SER A 5 28.90 -23.77 33.79
CA SER A 5 29.81 -23.74 32.65
C SER A 5 29.02 -24.09 31.38
N PHE A 6 28.50 -23.06 30.70
CA PHE A 6 28.13 -23.14 29.29
C PHE A 6 29.34 -22.66 28.49
N GLN A 7 30.05 -23.59 27.86
CA GLN A 7 31.02 -23.30 26.81
C GLN A 7 30.36 -23.52 25.45
N ASP A 8 30.39 -22.46 24.66
CA ASP A 8 30.66 -22.40 23.22
C ASP A 8 30.01 -23.46 22.33
N PHE A 9 28.88 -23.08 21.73
CA PHE A 9 28.57 -23.47 20.35
C PHE A 9 28.22 -22.22 19.55
N GLU A 10 29.24 -21.65 18.93
CA GLU A 10 29.09 -20.81 17.73
C GLU A 10 28.50 -21.69 16.62
N SER A 11 27.23 -21.47 16.28
CA SER A 11 26.69 -21.91 15.00
C SER A 11 26.29 -20.66 14.20
N LEU A 12 27.16 -20.30 13.27
CA LEU A 12 26.89 -19.39 12.17
C LEU A 12 25.64 -19.90 11.42
N SER A 13 24.56 -19.14 11.47
CA SER A 13 23.35 -19.38 10.68
C SER A 13 23.19 -18.28 9.64
N PRO A 14 22.71 -18.56 8.41
CA PRO A 14 22.68 -17.61 7.33
C PRO A 14 21.62 -16.53 7.56
N ASP A 15 22.01 -15.28 7.37
CA ASP A 15 21.16 -14.10 7.47
C ASP A 15 19.90 -14.23 6.61
N MET A 16 18.77 -14.49 7.27
CA MET A 16 17.45 -14.19 6.73
C MET A 16 17.16 -12.70 6.97
N TYR A 17 17.01 -11.98 5.86
CA TYR A 17 16.60 -10.59 5.80
C TYR A 17 15.34 -10.33 6.64
N ALA A 18 15.55 -9.81 7.86
CA ALA A 18 14.50 -9.23 8.65
C ALA A 18 14.17 -7.85 8.06
N PHE A 19 13.02 -7.75 7.38
CA PHE A 19 12.36 -6.48 7.17
C PHE A 19 12.16 -5.82 8.54
N THR A 20 12.96 -4.80 8.83
CA THR A 20 12.81 -3.96 10.02
C THR A 20 12.08 -2.70 9.59
N PRO A 21 10.77 -2.58 9.84
CA PRO A 21 10.11 -1.29 9.72
C PRO A 21 10.63 -0.37 10.84
N SER A 22 10.91 0.89 10.47
CA SER A 22 11.21 2.00 11.38
C SER A 22 10.08 2.19 12.41
N ARG A 23 10.12 1.43 13.52
CA ARG A 23 9.03 1.25 14.50
C ARG A 23 9.32 1.78 15.91
N GLU A 24 10.36 2.59 16.11
CA GLU A 24 10.79 3.04 17.44
C GLU A 24 10.12 4.36 17.93
N GLY A 25 9.12 4.89 17.21
CA GLY A 25 8.53 6.22 17.45
C GLY A 25 7.50 6.35 18.58
N SER A 26 7.64 5.66 19.71
CA SER A 26 6.80 5.96 20.90
C SER A 26 7.49 6.90 21.87
N PRO A 27 6.74 7.77 22.57
CA PRO A 27 7.29 8.57 23.65
C PRO A 27 7.95 7.68 24.71
N THR A 28 9.22 7.93 24.99
CA THR A 28 9.96 7.30 26.08
C THR A 28 10.19 8.33 27.18
N ALA A 29 10.24 7.89 28.45
CA ALA A 29 10.50 8.76 29.59
C ALA A 29 11.91 9.41 29.57
N VAL A 30 12.81 8.91 28.72
CA VAL A 30 14.20 9.38 28.63
C VAL A 30 14.33 10.52 27.60
N ASP A 31 13.54 11.58 27.77
CA ASP A 31 13.76 12.87 27.09
C ASP A 31 14.48 13.84 28.04
N SER A 32 15.64 13.40 28.56
CA SER A 32 16.69 14.32 28.97
C SER A 32 17.93 13.98 28.17
N PRO A 33 18.09 14.56 26.97
CA PRO A 33 19.35 14.40 26.28
C PRO A 33 20.38 15.17 27.13
N SER A 34 21.35 14.45 27.67
CA SER A 34 22.59 15.03 28.20
C SER A 34 23.31 15.71 27.04
N GLN A 35 22.83 16.88 26.62
CA GLN A 35 23.42 17.63 25.52
C GLN A 35 24.56 18.53 26.03
N PRO A 36 25.63 18.67 25.22
CA PRO A 36 26.70 19.60 25.50
C PRO A 36 26.18 21.04 25.58
N LYS A 37 26.84 21.85 26.41
CA LYS A 37 26.52 23.27 26.66
C LYS A 37 26.25 24.01 25.34
N PRO A 38 25.18 24.83 25.26
CA PRO A 38 24.86 25.56 24.05
C PRO A 38 25.95 26.59 23.75
N THR A 39 26.62 26.46 22.61
CA THR A 39 27.32 27.58 21.98
C THR A 39 26.28 28.59 21.49
N ALA A 40 26.48 29.86 21.85
CA ALA A 40 25.56 30.98 21.59
C ALA A 40 25.02 30.96 20.15
N GLY A 41 23.70 30.79 20.01
CA GLY A 41 23.04 30.61 18.73
C GLY A 41 22.87 31.90 17.94
N VAL A 42 23.25 31.85 16.66
CA VAL A 42 22.75 32.76 15.63
C VAL A 42 21.22 32.68 15.63
N LYS A 43 20.52 33.82 15.78
CA LYS A 43 19.06 33.91 15.64
C LYS A 43 18.66 33.47 14.23
N ARG A 44 18.32 32.19 14.06
CA ARG A 44 17.72 31.69 12.83
C ARG A 44 16.25 32.07 12.84
N ASP A 45 15.90 32.96 11.93
CA ASP A 45 14.57 33.51 11.75
C ASP A 45 13.69 32.47 11.03
N SER A 46 13.28 31.42 11.75
CA SER A 46 12.44 30.36 11.20
C SER A 46 11.00 30.85 11.05
N LEU A 47 10.52 30.94 9.81
CA LEU A 47 9.12 31.28 9.50
C LEU A 47 8.13 30.30 10.15
N LEU A 48 8.53 29.04 10.35
CA LEU A 48 7.68 28.00 10.96
C LEU A 48 7.40 28.27 12.44
N LEU A 49 8.35 28.89 13.16
CA LEU A 49 8.19 29.30 14.56
C LEU A 49 7.44 30.64 14.72
N LYS A 50 7.18 31.33 13.60
CA LYS A 50 6.42 32.58 13.55
C LYS A 50 4.97 32.36 13.10
N LEU A 51 4.60 31.12 12.77
CA LEU A 51 3.22 30.81 12.42
C LEU A 51 2.32 31.01 13.65
N PRO A 52 1.17 31.69 13.49
CA PRO A 52 0.11 31.66 14.47
C PRO A 52 -0.28 30.23 14.88
N ASP A 53 -0.60 30.02 16.15
CA ASP A 53 -0.87 28.68 16.72
C ASP A 53 -2.04 27.95 16.03
N ASP A 54 -3.03 28.69 15.52
CA ASP A 54 -4.16 28.17 14.76
C ASP A 54 -3.72 27.61 13.40
N ILE A 55 -2.90 28.34 12.65
CA ILE A 55 -2.34 27.86 11.39
C ILE A 55 -1.41 26.68 11.64
N PHE A 56 -0.57 26.77 12.68
CA PHE A 56 0.31 25.68 13.06
C PHE A 56 -0.47 24.41 13.41
N LYS A 57 -1.59 24.53 14.14
CA LYS A 57 -2.49 23.41 14.44
C LYS A 57 -3.11 22.81 13.18
N CYS A 58 -3.55 23.63 12.22
CA CYS A 58 -4.03 23.13 10.93
C CYS A 58 -2.94 22.31 10.21
N VAL A 59 -1.68 22.75 10.23
CA VAL A 59 -0.57 21.97 9.66
C VAL A 59 -0.34 20.67 10.44
N MET A 60 -0.40 20.72 11.77
CA MET A 60 -0.24 19.52 12.62
C MET A 60 -1.34 18.49 12.38
N ASP A 61 -2.56 18.89 12.07
CA ASP A 61 -3.67 17.96 11.80
C ASP A 61 -3.42 17.08 10.54
N TYR A 62 -2.53 17.50 9.64
CA TYR A 62 -2.10 16.69 8.48
C TYR A 62 -0.91 15.77 8.75
N LEU A 63 -0.26 15.89 9.91
CA LEU A 63 0.92 15.10 10.24
C LEU A 63 0.53 13.83 10.99
N ASP A 64 1.23 12.73 10.65
CA ASP A 64 1.15 11.51 11.43
C ASP A 64 2.04 11.58 12.68
N ARG A 65 1.91 10.56 13.53
CA ARG A 65 2.69 10.44 14.77
C ARG A 65 4.20 10.49 14.50
N ASP A 66 4.66 9.83 13.44
CA ASP A 66 6.09 9.66 13.18
C ASP A 66 6.70 10.97 12.63
N ALA A 67 5.95 11.73 11.83
CA ALA A 67 6.29 13.09 11.45
C ALA A 67 6.27 14.04 12.66
N ALA A 68 5.28 13.93 13.54
CA ALA A 68 5.23 14.71 14.78
C ALA A 68 6.43 14.42 15.70
N TRP A 69 6.84 13.15 15.79
CA TRP A 69 8.05 12.74 16.51
C TRP A 69 9.31 13.35 15.88
N SER A 70 9.39 13.33 14.55
CA SER A 70 10.51 13.95 13.81
C SER A 70 10.57 15.46 14.04
N LEU A 71 9.43 16.15 14.08
CA LEU A 71 9.34 17.57 14.42
C LEU A 71 9.87 17.87 15.82
N LYS A 72 9.54 17.01 16.81
CA LYS A 72 10.01 17.16 18.20
C LYS A 72 11.53 17.22 18.30
N ARG A 73 12.26 16.58 17.37
CA ARG A 73 13.73 16.53 17.31
C ARG A 73 14.38 17.75 16.66
N LEU A 74 13.62 18.64 16.01
CA LEU A 74 14.18 19.76 15.23
C LEU A 74 14.77 20.88 16.10
N CYS A 75 14.02 21.35 17.11
CA CYS A 75 14.49 22.40 18.01
C CYS A 75 13.70 22.41 19.33
N LYS A 76 14.32 22.97 20.38
CA LYS A 76 13.75 23.03 21.74
C LYS A 76 12.34 23.63 21.79
N GLY A 77 12.11 24.70 21.01
CA GLY A 77 10.79 25.36 20.98
C GLY A 77 9.67 24.46 20.44
N ILE A 78 9.98 23.55 19.52
CA ILE A 78 9.03 22.56 18.99
C ILE A 78 8.92 21.37 19.94
N THR A 79 10.02 20.97 20.59
CA THR A 79 10.03 19.90 21.60
C THR A 79 9.02 20.16 22.73
N ASP A 80 8.98 21.40 23.20
CA ASP A 80 8.11 21.82 24.30
C ASP A 80 6.73 22.32 23.85
N ASN A 81 6.44 22.29 22.54
CA ASN A 81 5.19 22.79 22.00
C ASN A 81 3.99 21.91 22.43
N VAL A 82 2.93 22.55 22.92
CA VAL A 82 1.73 21.85 23.42
C VAL A 82 1.00 21.11 22.30
N THR A 83 0.84 21.72 21.12
CA THR A 83 0.14 21.12 19.98
C THR A 83 0.86 19.88 19.44
N VAL A 84 2.19 19.92 19.36
CA VAL A 84 3.00 18.76 18.95
C VAL A 84 2.87 17.62 19.96
N ASN A 85 2.97 17.93 21.25
CA ASN A 85 2.80 16.93 22.31
C ASN A 85 1.37 16.37 22.32
N GLN A 86 0.34 17.19 22.09
CA GLN A 86 -1.04 16.73 21.94
C GLN A 86 -1.19 15.72 20.80
N LEU A 87 -0.63 16.02 19.62
CA LEU A 87 -0.69 15.14 18.46
C LEU A 87 0.02 13.80 18.73
N LEU A 88 1.19 13.85 19.34
CA LEU A 88 2.04 12.70 19.64
C LEU A 88 1.40 11.74 20.65
N TYR A 89 0.80 12.28 21.71
CA TYR A 89 0.11 11.50 22.74
C TYR A 89 -1.34 11.17 22.39
N LYS A 90 -1.93 11.71 21.31
CA LYS A 90 -3.32 11.42 20.90
C LYS A 90 -3.57 9.93 20.66
N TYR A 91 -2.62 9.27 20.00
CA TYR A 91 -2.64 7.83 19.71
C TYR A 91 -1.21 7.24 19.80
N PRO A 92 -0.67 7.06 21.02
CA PRO A 92 0.75 6.84 21.25
C PRO A 92 1.22 5.43 20.85
N ILE A 93 0.37 4.43 21.09
CA ILE A 93 0.57 3.03 20.68
C ILE A 93 -0.56 2.66 19.73
N GLN A 94 -0.21 2.33 18.49
CA GLN A 94 -1.13 2.04 17.42
C GLN A 94 -1.25 0.54 17.15
N LEU A 95 -2.30 0.12 16.45
CA LEU A 95 -2.49 -1.29 16.08
C LEU A 95 -1.25 -1.89 15.40
N ASN A 96 -0.62 -1.18 14.46
CA ASN A 96 0.58 -1.68 13.77
C ASN A 96 1.78 -1.91 14.69
N ASP A 97 1.79 -1.29 15.88
CA ASP A 97 2.82 -1.49 16.88
C ASP A 97 2.60 -2.79 17.65
N VAL A 98 1.34 -3.15 17.93
CA VAL A 98 0.97 -4.29 18.78
C VAL A 98 0.48 -5.52 18.03
N ARG A 99 0.11 -5.36 16.76
CA ARG A 99 -0.38 -6.44 15.90
C ARG A 99 0.76 -7.38 15.55
N GLU A 100 0.51 -8.68 15.68
CA GLU A 100 1.48 -9.75 15.36
C GLU A 100 2.79 -9.70 16.17
N ILE A 101 2.83 -8.98 17.31
CA ILE A 101 3.94 -9.10 18.27
C ILE A 101 4.01 -10.57 18.71
N ARG A 102 5.20 -11.16 18.66
CA ARG A 102 5.46 -12.51 19.20
C ARG A 102 5.83 -12.39 20.67
N LEU A 103 5.67 -13.47 21.45
CA LEU A 103 6.04 -13.46 22.88
C LEU A 103 7.49 -13.03 23.10
N ARG A 104 8.43 -13.51 22.28
CA ARG A 104 9.84 -13.11 22.33
C ARG A 104 10.01 -11.60 22.09
N ASP A 105 9.24 -11.03 21.15
CA ASP A 105 9.31 -9.61 20.85
C ASP A 105 8.69 -8.77 21.97
N TRP A 106 7.61 -9.27 22.58
CA TRP A 106 7.03 -8.68 23.78
C TRP A 106 8.03 -8.64 24.93
N MET A 107 8.65 -9.77 25.27
CA MET A 107 9.53 -9.85 26.45
C MET A 107 10.90 -9.18 26.24
N TYR A 108 11.50 -9.30 25.05
CA TYR A 108 12.92 -9.01 24.86
C TYR A 108 13.24 -7.94 23.83
N ARG A 109 12.27 -7.45 23.05
CA ARG A 109 12.51 -6.39 22.06
C ARG A 109 12.00 -5.05 22.54
N SER A 110 12.64 -3.99 22.06
CA SER A 110 12.23 -2.60 22.31
C SER A 110 10.78 -2.34 21.92
N ALA A 111 10.25 -3.01 20.89
CA ALA A 111 8.88 -2.85 20.44
C ALA A 111 7.80 -3.43 21.38
N GLY A 112 8.18 -4.24 22.38
CA GLY A 112 7.28 -4.97 23.26
C GLY A 112 7.03 -4.29 24.62
N MET A 113 7.25 -5.06 25.69
CA MET A 113 7.08 -4.67 27.08
C MET A 113 7.95 -3.46 27.46
N ILE A 114 9.16 -3.34 26.91
CA ILE A 114 10.05 -2.18 27.13
C ILE A 114 9.35 -0.89 26.67
N ARG A 115 8.74 -0.91 25.47
CA ARG A 115 7.97 0.23 24.96
C ARG A 115 6.72 0.49 25.76
N TRP A 116 6.02 -0.55 26.21
CA TRP A 116 4.87 -0.41 27.09
C TRP A 116 5.25 0.28 28.42
N MET A 117 6.31 -0.18 29.09
CA MET A 117 6.85 0.44 30.30
C MET A 117 7.29 1.88 30.04
N ALA A 118 8.05 2.12 28.97
CA ALA A 118 8.51 3.47 28.62
C ALA A 118 7.34 4.42 28.36
N PHE A 119 6.25 3.93 27.77
CA PHE A 119 5.01 4.69 27.63
C PHE A 119 4.39 4.99 29.00
N MET A 120 4.24 3.99 29.87
CA MET A 120 3.71 4.19 31.22
C MET A 120 4.52 5.22 32.02
N GLU A 121 5.84 5.13 31.98
CA GLU A 121 6.75 6.08 32.62
C GLU A 121 6.68 7.49 32.01
N SER A 122 6.36 7.60 30.72
CA SER A 122 6.24 8.90 30.05
C SER A 122 4.97 9.65 30.44
N ILE A 123 3.94 8.96 30.97
CA ILE A 123 2.66 9.57 31.34
C ILE A 123 2.78 10.31 32.68
N ASN A 124 2.32 11.55 32.70
CA ASN A 124 2.29 12.44 33.85
C ASN A 124 1.03 13.34 33.82
N ASP A 125 0.88 14.19 34.83
CA ASP A 125 -0.29 15.06 34.97
C ASP A 125 -0.53 15.99 33.77
N LYS A 126 0.52 16.35 33.02
CA LYS A 126 0.42 17.28 31.89
C LYS A 126 -0.05 16.61 30.61
N ASN A 127 0.33 15.35 30.37
CA ASN A 127 0.06 14.67 29.08
C ASN A 127 -1.03 13.60 29.14
N ARG A 128 -1.41 13.11 30.33
CA ARG A 128 -2.42 12.04 30.48
C ARG A 128 -3.79 12.38 29.89
N GLN A 129 -4.10 13.67 29.78
CA GLN A 129 -5.34 14.17 29.18
C GLN A 129 -5.32 14.15 27.65
N TYR A 130 -4.15 14.04 27.03
CA TYR A 130 -4.01 14.04 25.57
C TYR A 130 -4.24 12.66 24.95
N VAL A 131 -4.18 11.59 25.75
CA VAL A 131 -4.38 10.22 25.26
C VAL A 131 -5.86 9.93 25.06
N HIS A 132 -6.28 9.92 23.80
CA HIS A 132 -7.67 9.66 23.41
C HIS A 132 -7.87 8.27 22.83
N LYS A 133 -6.83 7.71 22.20
CA LYS A 133 -6.87 6.38 21.58
C LYS A 133 -5.66 5.55 21.98
N LEU A 134 -5.86 4.25 22.20
CA LEU A 134 -4.79 3.32 22.57
C LEU A 134 -5.03 1.93 21.99
N ALA A 135 -3.99 1.29 21.45
CA ALA A 135 -4.02 -0.12 21.07
C ALA A 135 -3.25 -0.96 22.09
N VAL A 136 -3.77 -2.14 22.42
CA VAL A 136 -3.23 -3.02 23.46
C VAL A 136 -2.79 -4.35 22.86
N SER A 137 -1.63 -4.83 23.32
CA SER A 137 -1.03 -6.10 22.89
C SER A 137 -1.80 -7.32 23.40
N HIS A 138 -1.67 -8.44 22.68
CA HIS A 138 -2.18 -9.74 23.08
C HIS A 138 -1.68 -10.21 24.46
N PHE A 139 -0.47 -9.78 24.84
CA PHE A 139 0.22 -10.19 26.07
C PHE A 139 0.00 -9.25 27.26
N ALA A 140 -0.89 -8.26 27.15
CA ALA A 140 -1.19 -7.36 28.26
C ALA A 140 -1.87 -8.10 29.43
N SER A 141 -1.46 -7.76 30.64
CA SER A 141 -2.01 -8.26 31.91
C SER A 141 -3.29 -7.53 32.30
N VAL A 142 -4.02 -8.04 33.30
CA VAL A 142 -5.17 -7.30 33.87
C VAL A 142 -4.70 -6.03 34.59
N GLU A 143 -3.50 -6.04 35.15
CA GLU A 143 -2.90 -4.88 35.82
C GLU A 143 -2.65 -3.73 34.84
N ASP A 144 -2.23 -4.04 33.60
CA ASP A 144 -2.07 -3.05 32.54
C ASP A 144 -3.41 -2.32 32.24
N PHE A 145 -4.53 -3.05 32.20
CA PHE A 145 -5.85 -2.45 32.01
C PHE A 145 -6.30 -1.60 33.20
N LYS A 146 -5.99 -2.02 34.43
CA LYS A 146 -6.26 -1.20 35.62
C LYS A 146 -5.46 0.09 35.60
N TRP A 147 -4.18 0.00 35.21
CA TRP A 147 -3.33 1.17 35.05
C TRP A 147 -3.90 2.14 34.00
N ILE A 148 -4.40 1.63 32.87
CA ILE A 148 -5.09 2.44 31.84
C ILE A 148 -6.35 3.12 32.42
N GLU A 149 -7.15 2.39 33.20
CA GLU A 149 -8.36 2.94 33.83
C GLU A 149 -8.03 4.14 34.72
N GLU A 150 -7.01 4.01 35.56
CA GLU A 150 -6.59 4.98 36.57
C GLU A 150 -5.84 6.17 36.00
N ASN A 151 -4.96 5.96 35.02
CA ASN A 151 -4.01 6.98 34.55
C ASN A 151 -4.45 7.72 33.30
N LEU A 152 -5.35 7.16 32.48
CA LEU A 152 -5.77 7.74 31.19
C LEU A 152 -7.25 8.17 31.19
N PRO A 153 -7.62 9.24 31.91
CA PRO A 153 -9.02 9.62 32.12
C PRO A 153 -9.76 10.04 30.84
N CYS A 154 -9.03 10.57 29.85
CA CYS A 154 -9.57 11.05 28.58
C CYS A 154 -9.61 9.99 27.47
N LEU A 155 -9.26 8.73 27.79
CA LEU A 155 -9.28 7.65 26.81
C LEU A 155 -10.72 7.29 26.44
N THR A 156 -11.11 7.60 25.20
CA THR A 156 -12.44 7.31 24.63
C THR A 156 -12.41 6.22 23.57
N SER A 157 -11.23 5.87 23.04
CA SER A 157 -11.07 4.85 22.01
C SER A 157 -10.06 3.78 22.41
N LEU A 158 -10.48 2.51 22.43
CA LEU A 158 -9.61 1.39 22.78
C LEU A 158 -9.61 0.34 21.66
N ASP A 159 -8.42 -0.08 21.23
CA ASP A 159 -8.22 -1.13 20.24
C ASP A 159 -7.64 -2.38 20.90
N ILE A 160 -8.49 -3.39 21.07
CA ILE A 160 -8.15 -4.72 21.61
C ILE A 160 -8.15 -5.80 20.52
N SER A 161 -8.12 -5.41 19.24
CA SER A 161 -8.20 -6.36 18.12
C SER A 161 -7.00 -7.31 17.99
N ALA A 162 -5.86 -6.96 18.60
CA ALA A 162 -4.72 -7.86 18.73
C ALA A 162 -4.97 -8.98 19.77
N ILE A 163 -5.91 -8.81 20.70
CA ILE A 163 -6.20 -9.77 21.76
C ILE A 163 -7.15 -10.85 21.22
N LYS A 164 -6.56 -11.95 20.75
CA LYS A 164 -7.25 -13.19 20.40
C LYS A 164 -7.73 -13.96 21.64
N ASP A 165 -8.60 -14.94 21.43
CA ASP A 165 -9.22 -15.70 22.53
C ASP A 165 -8.33 -16.82 23.04
N PHE A 166 -7.43 -17.33 22.21
CA PHE A 166 -6.54 -18.41 22.62
C PHE A 166 -5.19 -17.85 23.07
N VAL A 167 -4.54 -18.53 24.02
CA VAL A 167 -3.22 -18.20 24.54
C VAL A 167 -2.44 -19.49 24.72
N TRP A 168 -1.14 -19.49 24.41
CA TRP A 168 -0.26 -20.61 24.70
C TRP A 168 0.50 -20.29 26.00
N THR A 169 0.38 -21.16 27.00
CA THR A 169 0.90 -21.06 28.38
C THR A 169 2.40 -20.69 28.53
N PRO A 170 2.87 -20.30 29.74
CA PRO A 170 2.17 -19.62 30.85
C PRO A 170 2.97 -18.43 31.43
N GLU A 171 2.29 -17.34 31.81
CA GLU A 171 2.77 -16.49 32.92
C GLU A 171 1.56 -15.74 33.54
N GLU A 172 0.59 -15.30 32.73
CA GLU A 172 -0.70 -14.80 33.23
C GLU A 172 -1.83 -15.08 32.23
N THR A 173 -2.90 -15.79 32.64
CA THR A 173 -4.08 -16.00 31.78
C THR A 173 -5.35 -15.55 32.48
N TRP A 174 -5.96 -14.50 31.94
CA TRP A 174 -7.24 -13.95 32.39
C TRP A 174 -8.36 -14.24 31.39
N THR A 175 -9.61 -14.19 31.85
CA THR A 175 -10.81 -14.36 31.01
C THR A 175 -11.48 -13.02 30.72
N TRP A 176 -12.33 -12.97 29.68
CA TRP A 176 -13.09 -11.74 29.39
C TRP A 176 -13.91 -11.27 30.59
N LYS A 177 -14.45 -12.20 31.40
CA LYS A 177 -15.20 -11.92 32.62
C LYS A 177 -14.31 -11.31 33.72
N MET A 178 -13.10 -11.84 33.91
CA MET A 178 -12.13 -11.27 34.84
C MET A 178 -11.74 -9.83 34.46
N MET A 179 -11.46 -9.59 33.18
CA MET A 179 -11.09 -8.25 32.70
C MET A 179 -12.25 -7.26 32.81
N ALA A 180 -13.47 -7.68 32.44
CA ALA A 180 -14.69 -6.91 32.57
C ALA A 180 -15.00 -6.52 34.03
N GLY A 181 -14.84 -7.46 34.95
CA GLY A 181 -15.02 -7.21 36.38
C GLY A 181 -13.93 -6.33 36.99
N ALA A 182 -12.70 -6.41 36.47
CA ALA A 182 -11.57 -5.64 36.96
C ALA A 182 -11.60 -4.17 36.53
N CYS A 183 -12.03 -3.87 35.30
CA CYS A 183 -11.96 -2.53 34.70
C CYS A 183 -13.31 -2.04 34.14
N PRO A 184 -14.40 -2.02 34.93
CA PRO A 184 -15.72 -1.66 34.43
C PRO A 184 -15.84 -0.17 34.04
N LYS A 185 -15.09 0.73 34.69
CA LYS A 185 -15.16 2.17 34.39
C LYS A 185 -14.45 2.49 33.08
N LEU A 186 -13.38 1.76 32.77
CA LEU A 186 -12.66 1.85 31.51
C LEU A 186 -13.60 1.56 30.35
N PHE A 187 -14.26 0.39 30.34
CA PHE A 187 -15.19 0.04 29.26
C PHE A 187 -16.43 0.93 29.25
N GLY A 188 -16.94 1.32 30.43
CA GLY A 188 -18.10 2.20 30.54
C GLY A 188 -17.93 3.60 29.95
N ARG A 189 -16.69 4.11 29.83
CA ARG A 189 -16.41 5.45 29.27
C ARG A 189 -16.08 5.46 27.77
N LEU A 190 -15.87 4.30 27.14
CA LEU A 190 -15.46 4.23 25.74
C LEU A 190 -16.57 4.72 24.79
N GLU A 191 -16.18 5.52 23.81
CA GLU A 191 -17.01 5.91 22.68
C GLU A 191 -16.68 5.10 21.41
N GLU A 192 -15.45 4.60 21.28
CA GLU A 192 -15.01 3.70 20.20
C GLU A 192 -14.31 2.47 20.78
N LEU A 193 -14.71 1.27 20.31
CA LEU A 193 -14.07 0.01 20.69
C LEU A 193 -13.76 -0.77 19.43
N ALA A 194 -12.49 -1.16 19.25
CA ALA A 194 -12.07 -2.04 18.16
C ALA A 194 -11.72 -3.44 18.69
N VAL A 195 -12.30 -4.47 18.07
CA VAL A 195 -12.20 -5.87 18.50
C VAL A 195 -11.86 -6.78 17.33
N ALA A 196 -11.25 -7.93 17.62
CA ALA A 196 -11.14 -9.01 16.65
C ALA A 196 -12.54 -9.56 16.33
N ASN A 197 -12.69 -10.28 15.22
CA ASN A 197 -13.96 -10.94 14.91
C ASN A 197 -14.23 -12.08 15.91
N TRP A 198 -14.98 -11.75 16.96
CA TRP A 198 -15.32 -12.69 18.04
C TRP A 198 -16.11 -13.92 17.56
N ALA A 199 -16.66 -13.91 16.36
CA ALA A 199 -17.44 -15.03 15.85
C ALA A 199 -16.58 -16.01 15.02
N ASP A 200 -15.35 -15.63 14.68
CA ASP A 200 -14.50 -16.44 13.80
C ASP A 200 -13.43 -17.21 14.58
N TYR A 201 -13.66 -18.49 14.81
CA TYR A 201 -12.67 -19.37 15.43
C TYR A 201 -11.30 -19.30 14.72
N THR A 202 -11.28 -19.24 13.39
CA THR A 202 -10.01 -19.29 12.64
C THR A 202 -9.16 -18.05 12.88
N ALA A 203 -9.79 -16.89 13.03
CA ALA A 203 -9.14 -15.65 13.42
C ALA A 203 -8.48 -15.73 14.81
N HIS A 204 -9.13 -16.43 15.73
CA HIS A 204 -8.65 -16.58 17.09
C HIS A 204 -7.64 -17.75 17.25
N SER A 205 -7.67 -18.74 16.35
CA SER A 205 -6.75 -19.89 16.35
C SER A 205 -5.40 -19.63 15.68
N ARG A 206 -5.36 -18.71 14.72
CA ARG A 206 -4.18 -18.33 13.91
C ARG A 206 -3.13 -17.49 14.64
N ILE A 207 -2.96 -17.68 15.95
CA ILE A 207 -1.81 -17.09 16.61
C ILE A 207 -0.59 -17.91 16.18
N GLU A 208 -0.04 -17.57 15.03
CA GLU A 208 1.25 -18.04 14.55
C GLU A 208 2.31 -17.48 15.50
N TYR A 209 2.49 -18.16 16.63
CA TYR A 209 3.79 -18.13 17.25
C TYR A 209 4.73 -18.76 16.24
N SER A 210 5.71 -17.99 15.78
CA SER A 210 6.95 -18.56 15.27
C SER A 210 7.71 -19.24 16.41
N TYR A 211 7.09 -20.20 17.10
CA TYR A 211 7.88 -21.29 17.63
C TYR A 211 8.39 -21.99 16.38
N SER A 212 9.71 -22.13 16.29
CA SER A 212 10.33 -22.92 15.23
C SER A 212 9.55 -24.20 15.06
N TYR A 213 9.32 -24.62 13.82
CA TYR A 213 8.76 -25.92 13.41
C TYR A 213 9.38 -27.15 14.11
N GLN A 214 10.36 -26.97 14.98
CA GLN A 214 10.99 -27.99 15.81
C GLN A 214 10.25 -28.26 17.14
N ASP A 215 9.31 -27.41 17.56
CA ASP A 215 8.58 -27.52 18.85
C ASP A 215 7.21 -28.22 18.76
N TYR A 216 6.92 -28.95 17.67
CA TYR A 216 5.70 -29.77 17.48
C TYR A 216 5.47 -30.85 18.55
N ARG A 217 6.34 -30.96 19.57
CA ARG A 217 6.13 -31.84 20.74
C ARG A 217 5.17 -31.26 21.77
N PHE A 218 4.82 -29.97 21.71
CA PHE A 218 3.76 -29.39 22.54
C PHE A 218 2.39 -29.62 21.88
N LYS A 219 1.73 -30.72 22.26
CA LYS A 219 0.36 -31.08 21.88
C LYS A 219 -0.65 -29.96 22.20
N GLN A 220 -1.83 -30.02 21.58
CA GLN A 220 -3.03 -29.18 21.79
C GLN A 220 -3.36 -28.80 23.26
N GLY A 221 -2.88 -29.57 24.25
CA GLY A 221 -3.13 -29.36 25.69
C GLY A 221 -2.54 -28.08 26.33
N PHE A 222 -1.77 -27.27 25.59
CA PHE A 222 -1.21 -26.00 26.11
C PHE A 222 -1.95 -24.74 25.65
N ARG A 223 -3.06 -24.92 24.91
CA ARG A 223 -3.89 -23.82 24.42
C ARG A 223 -5.01 -23.51 25.42
N ILE A 224 -4.92 -22.35 26.06
CA ILE A 224 -5.92 -21.87 27.02
C ILE A 224 -6.84 -20.88 26.31
N SER A 225 -8.16 -21.07 26.45
CA SER A 225 -9.17 -20.14 25.95
C SER A 225 -9.56 -19.09 27.01
N ARG A 226 -9.58 -17.81 26.62
CA ARG A 226 -10.14 -16.68 27.38
C ARG A 226 -11.67 -16.80 27.55
N ARG A 227 -12.31 -17.71 26.81
CA ARG A 227 -13.75 -18.03 26.90
C ARG A 227 -14.09 -19.12 27.92
N ARG A 228 -13.13 -19.66 28.68
CA ARG A 228 -13.35 -20.76 29.65
C ARG A 228 -14.48 -20.51 30.67
N ASP A 229 -14.80 -19.25 30.94
CA ASP A 229 -15.91 -18.85 31.83
C ASP A 229 -17.27 -18.67 31.09
N GLY A 230 -17.36 -19.10 29.83
CA GLY A 230 -18.59 -19.09 29.02
C GLY A 230 -18.92 -17.75 28.36
N GLY A 231 -17.97 -16.82 28.24
CA GLY A 231 -18.21 -15.47 27.73
C GLY A 231 -17.30 -15.06 26.57
N SER A 232 -17.90 -14.52 25.51
CA SER A 232 -17.18 -13.85 24.42
C SER A 232 -17.03 -12.35 24.70
N VAL A 233 -16.20 -11.64 23.93
CA VAL A 233 -16.12 -10.17 24.00
C VAL A 233 -17.49 -9.54 23.85
N ALA A 234 -18.31 -10.07 22.94
CA ALA A 234 -19.66 -9.56 22.70
C ALA A 234 -20.56 -9.73 23.92
N SER A 235 -20.63 -10.91 24.53
CA SER A 235 -21.54 -11.16 25.65
C SER A 235 -21.10 -10.52 26.97
N VAL A 236 -19.81 -10.25 27.14
CA VAL A 236 -19.25 -9.77 28.42
C VAL A 236 -18.90 -8.27 28.39
N ILE A 237 -18.24 -7.79 27.33
CA ILE A 237 -17.70 -6.42 27.28
C ILE A 237 -18.73 -5.42 26.74
N PHE A 238 -19.45 -5.77 25.66
CA PHE A 238 -20.39 -4.83 25.03
C PHE A 238 -21.48 -4.32 25.99
N PRO A 239 -22.08 -5.16 26.87
CA PRO A 239 -23.08 -4.67 27.83
C PRO A 239 -22.57 -3.63 28.83
N ILE A 240 -21.26 -3.59 29.08
CA ILE A 240 -20.62 -2.63 30.00
C ILE A 240 -20.40 -1.28 29.32
N CYS A 241 -20.28 -1.26 27.98
CA CYS A 241 -19.88 -0.09 27.20
C CYS A 241 -21.02 0.91 26.97
N THR A 242 -21.58 1.50 28.04
CA THR A 242 -22.79 2.35 27.95
C THR A 242 -22.70 3.55 26.99
N LYS A 243 -21.51 4.10 26.76
CA LYS A 243 -21.27 5.28 25.89
C LYS A 243 -20.79 4.94 24.47
N LEU A 244 -20.73 3.67 24.11
CA LEU A 244 -20.16 3.22 22.84
C LEU A 244 -20.98 3.75 21.65
N LYS A 245 -20.36 4.56 20.80
CA LYS A 245 -20.95 5.10 19.56
C LYS A 245 -20.47 4.32 18.34
N THR A 246 -19.20 3.89 18.36
CA THR A 246 -18.52 3.24 17.24
C THR A 246 -17.97 1.87 17.64
N LEU A 247 -18.44 0.81 16.99
CA LEU A 247 -17.86 -0.52 17.09
C LEU A 247 -17.01 -0.80 15.86
N ALA A 248 -15.76 -1.22 16.02
CA ALA A 248 -14.88 -1.59 14.92
C ALA A 248 -14.50 -3.07 14.99
N ILE A 249 -14.70 -3.81 13.91
CA ILE A 249 -14.33 -5.22 13.77
C ILE A 249 -13.09 -5.29 12.87
N ARG A 250 -11.97 -5.71 13.47
CA ARG A 250 -10.63 -5.72 12.89
C ARG A 250 -10.10 -7.15 12.85
N GLU A 251 -10.44 -7.84 11.77
CA GLU A 251 -9.81 -9.11 11.42
C GLU A 251 -9.50 -9.10 9.94
N ARG A 252 -8.38 -9.69 9.52
CA ARG A 252 -8.13 -9.95 8.09
C ARG A 252 -8.55 -11.38 7.80
N TYR A 253 -9.50 -11.58 6.90
CA TYR A 253 -9.80 -12.91 6.38
C TYR A 253 -8.57 -13.47 5.67
N SER A 254 -7.88 -14.36 6.36
CA SER A 254 -6.78 -15.15 5.84
C SER A 254 -7.35 -16.22 4.92
N GLY A 255 -7.63 -15.85 3.67
CA GLY A 255 -8.31 -16.66 2.65
C GLY A 255 -7.55 -17.88 2.12
N PHE A 256 -6.85 -18.63 2.98
CA PHE A 256 -6.03 -19.77 2.59
C PHE A 256 -6.56 -21.15 3.00
N GLN A 257 -7.59 -21.29 3.85
CA GLN A 257 -7.90 -22.61 4.45
C GLN A 257 -9.34 -23.10 4.46
N CYS A 258 -10.35 -22.29 4.14
CA CYS A 258 -11.72 -22.82 4.02
C CYS A 258 -12.36 -22.37 2.71
N SER A 259 -11.95 -23.02 1.60
CA SER A 259 -12.76 -23.10 0.37
C SER A 259 -14.11 -23.78 0.59
N THR A 260 -14.37 -24.26 1.81
CA THR A 260 -15.56 -25.01 2.17
C THR A 260 -16.00 -24.60 3.57
N TRP A 261 -17.25 -24.17 3.74
CA TRP A 261 -17.88 -23.88 5.03
C TRP A 261 -18.85 -25.00 5.38
N ASN A 262 -18.89 -25.45 6.62
CA ASN A 262 -19.95 -26.33 7.11
C ASN A 262 -21.06 -25.53 7.83
N GLU A 263 -22.14 -26.18 8.25
CA GLU A 263 -23.29 -25.52 8.89
C GLU A 263 -22.91 -24.85 10.21
N TRP A 264 -22.02 -25.50 10.98
CA TRP A 264 -21.48 -24.96 12.22
C TRP A 264 -20.65 -23.69 12.01
N GLU A 265 -19.78 -23.66 11.00
CA GLU A 265 -18.98 -22.49 10.64
C GLU A 265 -19.87 -21.33 10.16
N VAL A 266 -20.97 -21.63 9.45
CA VAL A 266 -21.96 -20.61 9.08
C VAL A 266 -22.61 -20.04 10.33
N HIS A 267 -23.04 -20.88 11.28
CA HIS A 267 -23.61 -20.41 12.54
C HIS A 267 -22.65 -19.51 13.31
N GLN A 268 -21.41 -19.94 13.49
CA GLN A 268 -20.40 -19.14 14.20
C GLN A 268 -20.12 -17.83 13.47
N ARG A 269 -19.83 -17.85 12.16
CA ARG A 269 -19.43 -16.64 11.42
C ARG A 269 -20.57 -15.68 11.09
N VAL A 270 -21.81 -16.18 10.99
CA VAL A 270 -22.97 -15.38 10.59
C VAL A 270 -23.89 -15.17 11.79
N CYS A 271 -24.46 -16.24 12.34
CA CYS A 271 -25.47 -16.14 13.40
C CYS A 271 -24.88 -15.54 14.69
N CYS A 272 -23.76 -16.06 15.20
CA CYS A 272 -23.16 -15.54 16.44
C CYS A 272 -22.62 -14.11 16.28
N LEU A 273 -22.20 -13.72 15.08
CA LEU A 273 -21.78 -12.35 14.77
C LEU A 273 -22.98 -11.39 14.85
N VAL A 274 -24.06 -11.70 14.13
CA VAL A 274 -25.28 -10.89 14.06
C VAL A 274 -25.97 -10.82 15.43
N ASP A 275 -26.13 -11.96 16.10
CA ASP A 275 -26.70 -12.05 17.44
C ASP A 275 -25.84 -11.29 18.46
N GLY A 276 -24.52 -11.34 18.28
CA GLY A 276 -23.55 -10.58 19.07
C GLY A 276 -23.86 -9.08 19.06
N ILE A 277 -24.16 -8.55 17.88
CA ILE A 277 -24.51 -7.14 17.69
C ILE A 277 -25.91 -6.86 18.23
N GLN A 278 -26.91 -7.64 17.82
CA GLN A 278 -28.31 -7.38 18.15
C GLN A 278 -28.63 -7.52 19.64
N LYS A 279 -28.05 -8.54 20.30
CA LYS A 279 -28.38 -8.86 21.71
C LYS A 279 -27.54 -8.07 22.70
N TYR A 280 -26.26 -7.83 22.39
CA TYR A 280 -25.31 -7.32 23.38
C TYR A 280 -24.78 -5.91 23.12
N CYS A 281 -24.91 -5.36 21.90
CA CYS A 281 -24.48 -3.99 21.67
C CYS A 281 -25.40 -2.98 22.38
N PRO A 282 -24.83 -1.94 23.00
CA PRO A 282 -25.60 -0.91 23.67
C PRO A 282 -26.32 -0.04 22.64
N LYS A 283 -27.48 0.53 23.04
CA LYS A 283 -28.32 1.33 22.13
C LYS A 283 -27.67 2.60 21.59
N SER A 284 -26.55 3.00 22.18
CA SER A 284 -25.73 4.13 21.79
C SER A 284 -24.90 3.88 20.53
N VAL A 285 -24.74 2.63 20.08
CA VAL A 285 -23.96 2.29 18.88
C VAL A 285 -24.71 2.76 17.64
N THR A 286 -24.16 3.78 16.99
CA THR A 286 -24.70 4.30 15.73
C THR A 286 -23.82 3.98 14.52
N LYS A 287 -22.57 3.58 14.76
CA LYS A 287 -21.54 3.40 13.73
C LYS A 287 -20.84 2.04 13.85
N LEU A 288 -20.76 1.31 12.74
CA LEU A 288 -20.03 0.05 12.64
C LEU A 288 -18.88 0.19 11.63
N LYS A 289 -17.64 -0.13 12.01
CA LYS A 289 -16.48 -0.15 11.11
C LYS A 289 -16.04 -1.58 10.88
N VAL A 290 -16.19 -2.10 9.67
CA VAL A 290 -15.80 -3.46 9.32
C VAL A 290 -14.57 -3.38 8.42
N HIS A 291 -13.41 -3.77 8.94
CA HIS A 291 -12.15 -3.65 8.21
C HIS A 291 -11.95 -4.70 7.11
N ASP A 292 -12.80 -5.72 7.08
CA ASP A 292 -12.73 -6.81 6.11
C ASP A 292 -14.10 -7.11 5.51
N TYR A 293 -14.07 -7.64 4.30
CA TYR A 293 -15.23 -7.83 3.46
C TYR A 293 -16.05 -9.07 3.82
N ALA A 294 -15.41 -10.12 4.33
CA ALA A 294 -16.12 -11.36 4.68
C ALA A 294 -17.13 -11.15 5.83
N PRO A 295 -16.76 -10.55 6.98
CA PRO A 295 -17.73 -10.24 8.03
C PRO A 295 -18.84 -9.29 7.55
N TYR A 296 -18.51 -8.32 6.68
CA TYR A 296 -19.50 -7.40 6.10
C TYR A 296 -20.60 -8.14 5.33
N ARG A 297 -20.27 -9.15 4.53
CA ARG A 297 -21.29 -9.96 3.83
C ARG A 297 -22.19 -10.72 4.79
N SER A 298 -21.59 -11.37 5.79
CA SER A 298 -22.32 -12.12 6.82
C SER A 298 -23.28 -11.22 7.60
N LEU A 299 -22.88 -9.97 7.85
CA LEU A 299 -23.70 -8.98 8.55
C LEU A 299 -24.98 -8.60 7.78
N PHE A 300 -24.89 -8.39 6.47
CA PHE A 300 -26.01 -7.91 5.65
C PHE A 300 -26.76 -9.00 4.88
N SER A 301 -26.30 -10.25 4.95
CA SER A 301 -27.06 -11.41 4.44
C SER A 301 -28.29 -11.72 5.30
N THR A 302 -28.26 -11.36 6.57
CA THR A 302 -29.40 -11.45 7.49
C THR A 302 -30.26 -10.19 7.43
N ASP A 303 -31.45 -10.22 8.02
CA ASP A 303 -32.33 -9.06 8.02
C ASP A 303 -31.78 -7.93 8.93
N ALA A 304 -31.08 -6.97 8.33
CA ALA A 304 -30.55 -5.81 9.04
C ALA A 304 -31.62 -4.76 9.42
N THR A 305 -32.91 -4.99 9.10
CA THR A 305 -34.00 -4.08 9.57
C THR A 305 -34.09 -4.03 11.09
N ASP A 306 -33.67 -5.10 11.77
CA ASP A 306 -33.57 -5.16 13.22
C ASP A 306 -32.51 -4.19 13.80
N TRP A 307 -31.59 -3.69 12.98
CA TRP A 307 -30.50 -2.79 13.39
C TRP A 307 -30.89 -1.31 13.30
N SER A 308 -32.08 -0.98 13.81
CA SER A 308 -32.65 0.37 13.78
C SER A 308 -31.75 1.50 14.32
N GLN A 309 -30.72 1.16 15.08
CA GLN A 309 -29.79 2.11 15.71
C GLN A 309 -28.57 2.42 14.85
N ILE A 310 -28.13 1.49 14.00
CA ILE A 310 -26.93 1.65 13.18
C ILE A 310 -27.29 2.50 11.96
N LYS A 311 -26.70 3.69 11.86
CA LYS A 311 -26.93 4.65 10.78
C LYS A 311 -25.78 4.72 9.79
N GLU A 312 -24.57 4.40 10.25
CA GLU A 312 -23.35 4.51 9.45
C GLU A 312 -22.54 3.22 9.52
N VAL A 313 -22.18 2.67 8.36
CA VAL A 313 -21.31 1.49 8.26
C VAL A 313 -20.12 1.82 7.38
N GLU A 314 -18.93 1.76 7.97
CA GLU A 314 -17.68 1.94 7.24
C GLU A 314 -17.06 0.59 6.87
N ILE A 315 -16.65 0.43 5.62
CA ILE A 315 -16.08 -0.82 5.09
C ILE A 315 -14.62 -0.59 4.68
N GLY A 316 -13.74 -1.53 5.03
CA GLY A 316 -12.34 -1.58 4.59
C GLY A 316 -12.17 -1.96 3.12
N LEU A 317 -12.76 -1.18 2.20
CA LEU A 317 -12.67 -1.45 0.76
C LEU A 317 -11.22 -1.37 0.25
N TYR A 318 -10.43 -0.42 0.77
CA TYR A 318 -9.01 -0.28 0.39
C TYR A 318 -8.22 -1.56 0.68
N SER A 319 -8.30 -2.08 1.91
CA SER A 319 -7.58 -3.30 2.30
C SER A 319 -8.02 -4.51 1.51
N TRP A 320 -9.32 -4.61 1.19
CA TRP A 320 -9.82 -5.69 0.34
C TRP A 320 -9.25 -5.64 -1.08
N MET A 321 -9.21 -4.44 -1.68
CA MET A 321 -8.65 -4.24 -3.03
C MET A 321 -7.13 -4.43 -3.04
N GLU A 322 -6.42 -3.99 -2.00
CA GLU A 322 -4.97 -4.16 -1.83
C GLU A 322 -4.60 -5.65 -1.63
N ASP A 323 -5.26 -6.36 -0.72
CA ASP A 323 -5.00 -7.79 -0.46
C ASP A 323 -5.23 -8.65 -1.72
N ARG A 324 -6.09 -8.18 -2.64
CA ARG A 324 -6.38 -8.81 -3.92
C ARG A 324 -5.49 -8.35 -5.07
N ARG A 325 -4.76 -7.26 -4.91
CA ARG A 325 -3.75 -6.85 -5.88
C ARG A 325 -2.76 -7.96 -6.18
N ASP A 326 -2.30 -8.63 -5.13
CA ASP A 326 -1.31 -9.70 -5.26
C ASP A 326 -1.97 -11.07 -5.52
N ARG A 327 -3.26 -11.23 -5.22
CA ARG A 327 -3.97 -12.52 -5.26
C ARG A 327 -4.87 -12.73 -6.48
N ASP A 328 -5.42 -11.70 -7.11
CA ASP A 328 -6.47 -11.89 -8.13
C ASP A 328 -5.94 -12.38 -9.48
N VAL A 329 -4.62 -12.41 -9.71
CA VAL A 329 -4.04 -13.24 -10.79
C VAL A 329 -4.39 -14.72 -10.55
N ILE A 330 -4.56 -15.11 -9.28
CA ILE A 330 -4.91 -16.46 -8.84
C ILE A 330 -6.41 -16.77 -9.03
N GLY A 331 -7.23 -15.79 -9.45
CA GLY A 331 -8.67 -15.96 -9.57
C GLY A 331 -9.32 -16.34 -8.23
N PRO A 332 -10.63 -16.21 -8.12
CA PRO A 332 -11.28 -16.47 -6.83
C PRO A 332 -11.37 -17.97 -6.56
N ILE A 333 -10.96 -18.39 -5.37
CA ILE A 333 -11.25 -19.74 -4.87
C ILE A 333 -12.75 -19.77 -4.55
N PRO A 334 -13.55 -20.60 -5.24
CA PRO A 334 -14.98 -20.67 -4.98
C PRO A 334 -15.23 -21.23 -3.59
N TYR A 335 -15.98 -20.51 -2.78
CA TYR A 335 -16.50 -21.03 -1.52
C TYR A 335 -17.59 -22.06 -1.84
N ARG A 336 -17.55 -23.19 -1.16
CA ARG A 336 -18.61 -24.20 -1.19
C ARG A 336 -19.17 -24.33 0.22
N ILE A 337 -20.45 -24.67 0.34
CA ILE A 337 -21.00 -25.09 1.61
C ILE A 337 -21.22 -26.58 1.54
N THR A 338 -20.70 -27.28 2.53
CA THR A 338 -20.92 -28.72 2.71
C THR A 338 -21.87 -28.94 3.86
N GLN A 339 -22.83 -29.83 3.66
CA GLN A 339 -23.65 -30.33 4.76
C GLN A 339 -22.77 -31.00 5.81
N GLY A 340 -23.06 -30.73 7.07
CA GLY A 340 -22.28 -31.26 8.18
C GLY A 340 -22.22 -30.31 9.37
N HIS A 341 -22.28 -30.90 10.56
CA HIS A 341 -22.30 -30.21 11.85
C HIS A 341 -21.03 -30.52 12.66
N HIS A 342 -20.07 -31.23 12.06
CA HIS A 342 -18.82 -31.61 12.73
C HIS A 342 -17.87 -30.43 12.80
N HIS A 343 -17.71 -29.88 13.99
CA HIS A 343 -16.61 -28.99 14.35
C HIS A 343 -15.38 -29.81 14.77
N ARG A 344 -14.20 -29.20 14.76
CA ARG A 344 -12.96 -29.85 15.22
C ARG A 344 -13.00 -29.93 16.75
N GLU A 345 -12.43 -30.96 17.37
CA GLU A 345 -12.31 -31.03 18.85
C GLU A 345 -11.63 -29.77 19.44
N GLU A 346 -10.74 -29.13 18.68
CA GLU A 346 -10.09 -27.86 19.07
C GLU A 346 -11.05 -26.66 19.16
N GLU A 347 -12.24 -26.77 18.58
CA GLU A 347 -13.29 -25.75 18.52
C GLU A 347 -14.28 -25.85 19.69
N ASP A 348 -14.19 -26.90 20.53
CA ASP A 348 -15.07 -27.11 21.70
C ASP A 348 -15.02 -25.93 22.68
N ALA A 349 -13.87 -25.26 22.83
CA ALA A 349 -13.72 -24.09 23.68
C ALA A 349 -14.33 -22.80 23.10
N PHE A 350 -14.76 -22.85 21.84
CA PHE A 350 -15.51 -21.82 21.13
C PHE A 350 -17.00 -22.13 21.06
N ASP A 351 -17.38 -23.41 21.21
CA ASP A 351 -18.76 -23.85 21.20
C ASP A 351 -19.49 -23.36 22.46
N ASP A 352 -20.39 -22.42 22.27
CA ASP A 352 -21.29 -21.89 23.30
C ASP A 352 -22.61 -22.67 23.36
N LYS A 353 -22.70 -23.80 22.63
CA LYS A 353 -23.91 -24.62 22.44
C LYS A 353 -25.07 -23.85 21.81
N SER A 354 -24.84 -22.65 21.29
CA SER A 354 -25.88 -21.85 20.65
C SER A 354 -26.29 -22.43 19.30
N PHE A 355 -25.45 -23.30 18.72
CA PHE A 355 -25.74 -24.00 17.48
C PHE A 355 -27.00 -24.86 17.60
N GLU A 356 -27.10 -25.68 18.65
CA GLU A 356 -28.24 -26.58 18.89
C GLU A 356 -29.55 -25.81 19.17
N ALA A 357 -29.45 -24.61 19.72
CA ALA A 357 -30.59 -23.74 20.02
C ALA A 357 -30.98 -22.82 18.83
N CYS A 358 -30.24 -22.85 17.73
CA CYS A 358 -30.48 -21.96 16.60
C CYS A 358 -31.50 -22.58 15.63
N GLU A 359 -32.66 -21.94 15.49
CA GLU A 359 -33.72 -22.38 14.56
C GLU A 359 -33.51 -21.89 13.12
N ARG A 360 -32.46 -21.11 12.85
CA ARG A 360 -32.21 -20.55 11.51
C ARG A 360 -31.69 -21.64 10.58
N ASN A 361 -32.13 -21.61 9.32
CA ASN A 361 -31.60 -22.50 8.29
C ASN A 361 -30.17 -22.09 7.89
N HIS A 362 -29.16 -22.73 8.50
CA HIS A 362 -27.74 -22.41 8.25
C HIS A 362 -27.31 -22.70 6.82
N MET A 363 -27.90 -23.70 6.16
CA MET A 363 -27.61 -23.97 4.75
C MET A 363 -28.11 -22.85 3.84
N GLU A 364 -29.32 -22.34 4.07
CA GLU A 364 -29.86 -21.21 3.31
C GLU A 364 -29.12 -19.90 3.60
N LEU A 365 -28.82 -19.62 4.88
CA LEU A 365 -28.04 -18.45 5.27
C LEU A 365 -26.62 -18.48 4.68
N GLY A 366 -25.95 -19.61 4.82
CA GLY A 366 -24.65 -19.82 4.22
C GLY A 366 -24.75 -19.64 2.71
N ASN A 367 -25.76 -20.24 2.08
CA ASN A 367 -26.00 -20.07 0.65
C ASN A 367 -26.27 -18.60 0.29
N HIS A 368 -26.93 -17.78 1.10
CA HIS A 368 -27.03 -16.35 0.81
C HIS A 368 -25.68 -15.63 0.93
N VAL A 369 -24.83 -16.00 1.90
CA VAL A 369 -23.47 -15.45 2.05
C VAL A 369 -22.53 -15.90 0.92
N VAL A 370 -22.71 -17.14 0.44
CA VAL A 370 -21.83 -17.81 -0.54
C VAL A 370 -22.35 -17.75 -1.98
N GLN A 371 -23.66 -17.84 -2.22
CA GLN A 371 -24.38 -17.78 -3.52
C GLN A 371 -24.93 -16.38 -3.86
N GLY A 372 -24.91 -15.40 -2.95
CA GLY A 372 -24.95 -13.97 -3.33
C GLY A 372 -23.77 -13.58 -4.24
N VAL A 373 -22.87 -14.52 -4.46
CA VAL A 373 -21.92 -14.65 -5.54
C VAL A 373 -22.52 -15.59 -6.57
N GLY A 374 -22.89 -15.09 -7.74
CA GLY A 374 -23.50 -15.91 -8.79
C GLY A 374 -22.70 -17.18 -9.09
N ASP A 375 -23.42 -18.23 -9.49
CA ASP A 375 -22.90 -19.55 -9.89
C ASP A 375 -21.41 -19.56 -10.29
N LEU A 376 -20.59 -20.24 -9.49
CA LEU A 376 -19.16 -20.51 -9.73
C LEU A 376 -18.19 -19.31 -9.74
N ARG A 377 -18.62 -18.06 -9.47
CA ARG A 377 -17.77 -16.86 -9.61
C ARG A 377 -17.31 -16.27 -8.28
N GLY A 378 -16.52 -16.96 -7.46
CA GLY A 378 -16.09 -16.45 -6.14
C GLY A 378 -15.77 -14.94 -6.11
N ALA A 379 -16.39 -14.17 -5.20
CA ALA A 379 -16.03 -12.80 -4.77
C ALA A 379 -15.23 -11.92 -5.78
N SER A 380 -15.72 -11.70 -7.00
CA SER A 380 -15.10 -10.75 -7.95
C SER A 380 -15.37 -9.29 -7.53
N PHE A 381 -14.65 -8.33 -8.12
CA PHE A 381 -14.97 -6.92 -7.92
C PHE A 381 -16.41 -6.58 -8.37
N GLU A 382 -16.90 -7.25 -9.42
CA GLU A 382 -18.30 -7.17 -9.85
C GLU A 382 -19.26 -7.58 -8.72
N ASP A 383 -19.01 -8.72 -8.06
CA ASP A 383 -19.87 -9.18 -6.95
C ASP A 383 -19.80 -8.24 -5.75
N LEU A 384 -18.64 -7.60 -5.53
CA LEU A 384 -18.51 -6.55 -4.53
C LEU A 384 -19.42 -5.38 -4.84
N LEU A 385 -19.37 -4.85 -6.06
CA LEU A 385 -20.20 -3.73 -6.48
C LEU A 385 -21.70 -4.06 -6.44
N GLN A 386 -22.08 -5.24 -6.94
CA GLN A 386 -23.48 -5.67 -6.92
C GLN A 386 -23.97 -5.87 -5.47
N SER A 387 -23.14 -6.43 -4.60
CA SER A 387 -23.46 -6.58 -3.18
C SER A 387 -23.63 -5.22 -2.50
N LEU A 388 -22.71 -4.27 -2.72
CA LEU A 388 -22.82 -2.91 -2.17
C LEU A 388 -24.10 -2.22 -2.65
N GLN A 389 -24.43 -2.34 -3.93
CA GLN A 389 -25.64 -1.73 -4.49
C GLN A 389 -26.91 -2.37 -3.93
N THR A 390 -26.99 -3.70 -3.90
CA THR A 390 -28.13 -4.42 -3.35
C THR A 390 -28.35 -4.07 -1.89
N ILE A 391 -27.29 -4.01 -1.08
CA ILE A 391 -27.39 -3.66 0.34
C ILE A 391 -27.82 -2.19 0.50
N SER A 392 -27.24 -1.28 -0.27
CA SER A 392 -27.62 0.14 -0.24
C SER A 392 -29.09 0.37 -0.64
N LYS A 393 -29.61 -0.39 -1.61
CA LYS A 393 -31.03 -0.37 -2.00
C LYS A 393 -31.93 -1.01 -0.95
N LYS A 394 -31.51 -2.13 -0.36
CA LYS A 394 -32.27 -2.88 0.66
C LYS A 394 -32.39 -2.09 1.96
N TYR A 395 -31.35 -1.34 2.33
CA TYR A 395 -31.26 -0.61 3.59
C TYR A 395 -30.93 0.87 3.37
N PRO A 396 -31.87 1.69 2.87
CA PRO A 396 -31.63 3.10 2.57
C PRO A 396 -31.32 3.96 3.80
N ASN A 397 -31.69 3.49 5.00
CA ASN A 397 -31.41 4.17 6.26
C ASN A 397 -29.96 4.01 6.73
N ILE A 398 -29.20 3.09 6.13
CA ILE A 398 -27.82 2.80 6.49
C ILE A 398 -26.89 3.44 5.46
N ASN A 399 -26.12 4.41 5.90
CA ASN A 399 -25.12 5.05 5.06
C ASN A 399 -23.84 4.22 5.03
N ILE A 400 -23.48 3.70 3.87
CA ILE A 400 -22.27 2.89 3.66
C ILE A 400 -21.14 3.82 3.21
N LYS A 401 -19.98 3.75 3.86
CA LYS A 401 -18.79 4.54 3.49
C LYS A 401 -17.53 3.69 3.50
N PRO A 402 -16.46 4.07 2.80
CA PRO A 402 -15.15 3.44 2.97
C PRO A 402 -14.47 3.95 4.26
N ILE A 403 -13.66 3.11 4.91
CA ILE A 403 -12.89 3.49 6.12
C ILE A 403 -11.76 4.48 5.79
N ARG A 404 -11.19 4.37 4.58
CA ARG A 404 -10.13 5.23 4.07
C ARG A 404 -10.56 5.80 2.73
N ASP A 405 -10.09 7.00 2.43
CA ASP A 405 -10.27 7.58 1.11
C ASP A 405 -9.70 6.62 0.05
N LEU A 406 -10.50 6.35 -0.98
CA LEU A 406 -10.11 5.47 -2.08
C LEU A 406 -9.44 6.24 -3.22
N GLU A 407 -8.95 7.44 -2.91
CA GLU A 407 -8.21 8.27 -3.84
C GLU A 407 -6.83 7.63 -4.09
N ASN A 408 -6.46 7.49 -5.36
CA ASN A 408 -5.13 7.00 -5.75
C ASN A 408 -4.87 5.53 -5.41
N ILE A 409 -5.92 4.72 -5.26
CA ILE A 409 -5.75 3.27 -5.10
C ILE A 409 -5.19 2.63 -6.37
N ILE A 410 -4.17 1.79 -6.22
CA ILE A 410 -3.50 1.13 -7.34
C ILE A 410 -4.12 -0.25 -7.54
N LEU A 411 -4.74 -0.45 -8.71
CA LEU A 411 -5.45 -1.68 -9.09
C LEU A 411 -4.82 -2.29 -10.34
N HIS A 412 -4.90 -3.61 -10.44
CA HIS A 412 -4.56 -4.33 -11.66
C HIS A 412 -5.74 -4.24 -12.65
N PRO A 413 -5.51 -4.06 -13.97
CA PRO A 413 -6.59 -4.03 -14.97
C PRO A 413 -7.58 -5.21 -14.86
N PHE A 414 -7.05 -6.42 -14.64
CA PHE A 414 -7.81 -7.66 -14.44
C PHE A 414 -8.69 -7.72 -13.18
N HIS A 415 -8.59 -6.77 -12.24
CA HIS A 415 -9.57 -6.68 -11.15
C HIS A 415 -10.94 -6.23 -11.63
N LEU A 416 -10.97 -5.42 -12.69
CA LEU A 416 -12.20 -4.81 -13.22
C LEU A 416 -12.79 -5.59 -14.39
N VAL A 417 -12.04 -6.54 -14.97
CA VAL A 417 -12.46 -7.35 -16.11
C VAL A 417 -12.26 -8.83 -15.85
N ASN A 418 -13.24 -9.64 -16.22
CA ASN A 418 -13.08 -11.09 -16.15
C ASN A 418 -12.20 -11.57 -17.31
N VAL A 419 -10.99 -12.04 -17.03
CA VAL A 419 -10.03 -12.54 -18.04
C VAL A 419 -9.90 -14.06 -18.06
N MET A 420 -10.65 -14.75 -17.20
CA MET A 420 -10.51 -16.20 -16.98
C MET A 420 -11.48 -16.99 -17.85
N GLN A 421 -10.98 -17.97 -18.60
CA GLN A 421 -11.82 -18.92 -19.31
C GLN A 421 -12.39 -19.90 -18.28
N ARG A 422 -13.72 -20.05 -18.23
CA ARG A 422 -14.38 -21.02 -17.33
C ARG A 422 -13.80 -22.41 -17.62
N ARG A 423 -13.19 -23.05 -16.61
CA ARG A 423 -12.90 -24.49 -16.68
C ARG A 423 -14.25 -25.21 -16.74
N TYR A 424 -14.66 -25.65 -17.92
CA TYR A 424 -15.75 -26.60 -18.06
C TYR A 424 -15.32 -27.85 -17.28
N GLN A 425 -16.06 -28.19 -16.22
CA GLN A 425 -15.93 -29.49 -15.60
C GLN A 425 -16.16 -30.55 -16.69
N PHE A 426 -15.23 -31.51 -16.78
CA PHE A 426 -15.30 -32.66 -17.66
C PHE A 426 -16.74 -33.22 -17.74
N GLY A 427 -17.35 -33.20 -18.93
CA GLY A 427 -18.55 -33.98 -19.24
C GLY A 427 -19.88 -33.26 -19.45
N ARG A 428 -20.00 -31.92 -19.39
CA ARG A 428 -21.24 -31.22 -19.82
C ARG A 428 -21.12 -30.65 -21.24
N THR A 429 -21.89 -31.21 -22.17
CA THR A 429 -22.04 -30.78 -23.56
C THR A 429 -22.49 -29.32 -23.67
N ALA A 430 -21.80 -28.57 -24.53
CA ALA A 430 -21.75 -27.12 -24.59
C ALA A 430 -22.91 -26.46 -25.38
N GLN A 431 -24.17 -26.87 -25.19
CA GLN A 431 -25.22 -26.49 -26.16
C GLN A 431 -26.39 -25.62 -25.70
N GLN A 432 -26.46 -25.10 -24.47
CA GLN A 432 -27.67 -24.33 -24.07
C GLN A 432 -27.51 -22.99 -23.31
N ASN A 433 -26.31 -22.44 -23.09
CA ASN A 433 -26.17 -21.14 -22.38
C ASN A 433 -25.20 -20.13 -23.04
N ASN A 434 -25.11 -20.12 -24.37
CA ASN A 434 -24.17 -19.24 -25.09
C ASN A 434 -24.57 -17.75 -25.13
N GLU A 435 -25.80 -17.37 -24.75
CA GLU A 435 -26.25 -15.97 -24.86
C GLU A 435 -25.92 -15.10 -23.62
N GLN A 436 -25.75 -15.69 -22.44
CA GLN A 436 -25.38 -14.92 -21.22
C GLN A 436 -23.87 -14.78 -20.98
N ALA A 437 -23.02 -15.35 -21.85
CA ALA A 437 -21.57 -15.40 -21.67
C ALA A 437 -20.81 -14.22 -22.33
N LEU A 438 -21.50 -13.33 -23.05
CA LEU A 438 -20.88 -12.30 -23.89
C LEU A 438 -20.96 -10.87 -23.36
N SER A 439 -21.74 -10.56 -22.32
CA SER A 439 -21.76 -9.19 -21.77
C SER A 439 -20.62 -8.98 -20.78
N ASP A 440 -19.83 -7.92 -21.01
CA ASP A 440 -18.82 -7.46 -20.07
C ASP A 440 -19.52 -7.09 -18.75
N PRO A 441 -19.04 -7.54 -17.58
CA PRO A 441 -19.56 -7.06 -16.31
C PRO A 441 -19.61 -5.53 -16.22
N SER A 442 -18.63 -4.81 -16.75
CA SER A 442 -18.62 -3.34 -16.71
C SER A 442 -19.77 -2.71 -17.51
N SER A 443 -20.35 -3.41 -18.50
CA SER A 443 -21.45 -2.91 -19.32
C SER A 443 -22.83 -3.08 -18.66
N LYS A 444 -22.94 -3.74 -17.51
CA LYS A 444 -24.22 -3.90 -16.81
C LYS A 444 -24.63 -2.58 -16.14
N PRO A 445 -25.89 -2.12 -16.29
CA PRO A 445 -26.34 -0.85 -15.72
C PRO A 445 -26.20 -0.82 -14.18
N GLU A 446 -26.46 -1.95 -13.52
CA GLU A 446 -26.29 -2.12 -12.07
C GLU A 446 -24.86 -1.78 -11.60
N ILE A 447 -23.87 -2.25 -12.36
CA ILE A 447 -22.45 -2.05 -12.05
C ILE A 447 -22.03 -0.62 -12.37
N GLN A 448 -22.54 -0.03 -13.46
CA GLN A 448 -22.29 1.38 -13.77
C GLN A 448 -22.84 2.32 -12.70
N ASP A 449 -24.01 2.02 -12.14
CA ASP A 449 -24.58 2.77 -11.02
C ASP A 449 -23.72 2.63 -9.75
N ALA A 450 -23.21 1.43 -9.46
CA ALA A 450 -22.31 1.20 -8.33
C ALA A 450 -20.95 1.92 -8.50
N LEU A 451 -20.39 1.92 -9.71
CA LEU A 451 -19.18 2.68 -10.04
C LEU A 451 -19.42 4.19 -9.92
N ARG A 452 -20.58 4.69 -10.36
CA ARG A 452 -20.97 6.09 -10.19
C ARG A 452 -21.09 6.45 -8.71
N TRP A 453 -21.69 5.57 -7.92
CA TRP A 453 -21.78 5.74 -6.47
C TRP A 453 -20.39 5.79 -5.81
N LEU A 454 -19.46 4.92 -6.19
CA LEU A 454 -18.07 4.95 -5.70
C LEU A 454 -17.36 6.25 -6.07
N ALA A 455 -17.47 6.70 -7.31
CA ALA A 455 -16.84 7.94 -7.77
C ALA A 455 -17.38 9.16 -6.99
N GLN A 456 -18.70 9.26 -6.83
CA GLN A 456 -19.36 10.41 -6.21
C GLN A 456 -19.26 10.45 -4.68
N ASN A 457 -19.42 9.30 -4.01
CA ASN A 457 -19.50 9.25 -2.55
C ASN A 457 -18.19 8.85 -1.87
N CYS A 458 -17.28 8.18 -2.59
CA CYS A 458 -16.05 7.63 -2.03
C CYS A 458 -14.78 8.27 -2.61
N ASN A 459 -14.92 9.29 -3.48
CA ASN A 459 -13.84 9.89 -4.27
C ASN A 459 -12.96 8.82 -4.95
N TRP A 460 -13.60 7.75 -5.44
CA TRP A 460 -12.88 6.62 -6.02
C TRP A 460 -12.27 7.03 -7.36
N GLN A 461 -10.95 7.10 -7.38
CA GLN A 461 -10.16 7.36 -8.57
C GLN A 461 -9.07 6.29 -8.61
N PRO A 462 -9.24 5.21 -9.37
CA PRO A 462 -8.22 4.15 -9.43
C PRO A 462 -7.02 4.59 -10.26
N ILE A 463 -5.88 3.97 -10.01
CA ILE A 463 -4.68 4.00 -10.84
C ILE A 463 -4.47 2.56 -11.32
N LEU A 464 -4.48 2.35 -12.64
CA LEU A 464 -4.32 1.04 -13.24
C LEU A 464 -2.82 0.72 -13.38
N ALA A 465 -2.33 -0.27 -12.62
CA ALA A 465 -0.98 -0.80 -12.72
C ALA A 465 -0.84 -1.61 -14.02
N TRP A 466 -0.07 -1.10 -14.97
CA TRP A 466 0.04 -1.68 -16.32
C TRP A 466 1.17 -2.69 -16.47
N ASP A 467 1.94 -2.93 -15.40
CA ASP A 467 3.16 -3.76 -15.42
C ASP A 467 2.93 -5.16 -16.02
N SER A 468 1.78 -5.79 -15.74
CA SER A 468 1.43 -7.13 -16.27
C SER A 468 1.20 -7.18 -17.78
N MET A 469 0.84 -6.03 -18.37
CA MET A 469 0.55 -5.87 -19.79
C MET A 469 1.81 -5.50 -20.57
N MET A 470 2.90 -5.15 -19.89
CA MET A 470 4.18 -4.73 -20.49
C MET A 470 5.01 -5.92 -20.96
N CYS A 471 4.45 -6.74 -21.86
CA CYS A 471 5.16 -7.91 -22.37
C CYS A 471 4.75 -8.23 -23.82
N ASP A 472 5.75 -8.41 -24.68
CA ASP A 472 5.53 -8.70 -26.10
C ASP A 472 4.82 -10.04 -26.33
N VAL A 473 5.03 -11.02 -25.45
CA VAL A 473 4.39 -12.35 -25.52
C VAL A 473 3.04 -12.44 -24.79
N PHE A 474 2.40 -11.31 -24.45
CA PHE A 474 1.12 -11.31 -23.75
C PHE A 474 0.02 -12.11 -24.49
N PRO A 475 -0.79 -12.96 -23.82
CA PRO A 475 -0.84 -13.23 -22.37
C PRO A 475 0.03 -14.42 -21.90
N ALA A 476 0.93 -14.95 -22.73
CA ALA A 476 1.75 -16.12 -22.38
C ALA A 476 2.73 -15.86 -21.22
N ASN A 477 2.97 -14.60 -20.86
CA ASN A 477 3.71 -14.20 -19.66
C ASN A 477 2.90 -14.33 -18.37
N LEU A 478 1.58 -14.42 -18.45
CA LEU A 478 0.73 -14.68 -17.29
C LEU A 478 0.82 -16.16 -16.90
N GLU A 479 0.56 -16.50 -15.62
CA GLU A 479 0.78 -17.84 -15.05
C GLU A 479 0.37 -19.00 -16.00
N PRO A 480 1.30 -19.91 -16.37
CA PRO A 480 1.03 -21.01 -17.32
C PRO A 480 -0.02 -22.03 -16.85
N SER A 481 -0.34 -22.06 -15.55
CA SER A 481 -1.29 -23.01 -14.95
C SER A 481 -2.76 -22.68 -15.28
N ARG A 482 -3.02 -21.61 -16.02
CA ARG A 482 -4.34 -20.98 -16.20
C ARG A 482 -4.72 -20.83 -17.67
N THR A 483 -5.99 -21.05 -17.95
CA THR A 483 -6.61 -20.81 -19.26
C THR A 483 -7.15 -19.39 -19.31
N PHE A 484 -6.36 -18.45 -19.82
CA PHE A 484 -6.81 -17.10 -20.11
C PHE A 484 -7.67 -17.05 -21.37
N LEU A 485 -8.55 -16.06 -21.46
CA LEU A 485 -9.23 -15.76 -22.71
C LEU A 485 -8.21 -15.36 -23.80
N PRO A 486 -8.53 -15.55 -25.09
CA PRO A 486 -7.69 -15.08 -26.18
C PRO A 486 -7.35 -13.59 -26.03
N LYS A 487 -6.12 -13.21 -26.41
CA LYS A 487 -5.63 -11.82 -26.35
C LYS A 487 -6.65 -10.78 -26.84
N PRO A 488 -7.30 -10.94 -28.01
CA PRO A 488 -8.26 -9.95 -28.52
C PRO A 488 -9.48 -9.75 -27.61
N GLU A 489 -9.98 -10.83 -26.98
CA GLU A 489 -11.12 -10.77 -26.08
C GLU A 489 -10.78 -10.03 -24.78
N VAL A 490 -9.57 -10.28 -24.24
CA VAL A 490 -9.10 -9.58 -23.04
C VAL A 490 -8.98 -8.07 -23.31
N LEU A 491 -8.37 -7.69 -24.44
CA LEU A 491 -8.21 -6.29 -24.81
C LEU A 491 -9.55 -5.60 -25.07
N SER A 492 -10.49 -6.28 -25.72
CA SER A 492 -11.85 -5.75 -25.94
C SER A 492 -12.60 -5.48 -24.63
N ARG A 493 -12.46 -6.36 -23.62
CA ARG A 493 -13.04 -6.15 -22.28
C ARG A 493 -12.38 -4.98 -21.56
N ILE A 494 -11.06 -4.88 -21.61
CA ILE A 494 -10.34 -3.73 -21.02
C ILE A 494 -10.78 -2.41 -21.67
N GLN A 495 -10.92 -2.38 -23.00
CA GLN A 495 -11.39 -1.21 -23.73
C GLN A 495 -12.82 -0.82 -23.33
N THR A 496 -13.73 -1.79 -23.21
CA THR A 496 -15.11 -1.58 -22.76
C THR A 496 -15.15 -1.03 -21.34
N MET A 497 -14.33 -1.57 -20.44
CA MET A 497 -14.20 -1.10 -19.06
C MET A 497 -13.67 0.34 -18.99
N VAL A 498 -12.60 0.67 -19.72
CA VAL A 498 -12.05 2.03 -19.76
C VAL A 498 -13.04 3.03 -20.36
N SER A 499 -13.74 2.64 -21.43
CA SER A 499 -14.78 3.47 -22.05
C SER A 499 -15.92 3.75 -21.09
N THR A 500 -16.30 2.75 -20.28
CA THR A 500 -17.34 2.86 -19.25
C THR A 500 -16.90 3.82 -18.13
N LEU A 501 -15.70 3.65 -17.59
CA LEU A 501 -15.15 4.54 -16.55
C LEU A 501 -15.11 6.00 -17.03
N ARG A 502 -14.67 6.21 -18.27
CA ARG A 502 -14.63 7.53 -18.90
C ARG A 502 -16.04 8.11 -19.09
N GLY A 503 -17.02 7.30 -19.51
CA GLY A 503 -18.42 7.71 -19.61
C GLY A 503 -19.05 8.09 -18.26
N LEU A 504 -18.50 7.59 -17.15
CA LEU A 504 -18.89 7.96 -15.79
C LEU A 504 -18.10 9.18 -15.24
N ASN A 505 -17.31 9.85 -16.07
CA ASN A 505 -16.39 10.95 -15.69
C ASN A 505 -15.33 10.55 -14.64
N ILE A 506 -14.93 9.28 -14.62
CA ILE A 506 -13.82 8.80 -13.78
C ILE A 506 -12.52 8.95 -14.59
N PRO A 507 -11.49 9.65 -14.09
CA PRO A 507 -10.25 9.86 -14.82
C PRO A 507 -9.49 8.54 -15.03
N ILE A 508 -8.97 8.34 -16.23
CA ILE A 508 -8.21 7.14 -16.57
C ILE A 508 -6.74 7.36 -16.27
N ARG A 509 -6.26 6.73 -15.20
CA ARG A 509 -4.89 6.91 -14.69
C ARG A 509 -4.13 5.61 -14.79
N ILE A 510 -2.97 5.63 -15.41
CA ILE A 510 -2.12 4.47 -15.63
C ILE A 510 -0.80 4.66 -14.91
N SER A 511 -0.35 3.62 -14.20
CA SER A 511 0.98 3.56 -13.60
C SER A 511 1.78 2.42 -14.20
N ILE A 512 2.99 2.74 -14.63
CA ILE A 512 4.03 1.83 -15.07
C ILE A 512 5.13 1.88 -14.01
N GLY A 513 5.41 0.74 -13.39
CA GLY A 513 6.53 0.61 -12.47
C GLY A 513 6.23 0.61 -10.99
N ASP A 514 4.98 0.41 -10.59
CA ASP A 514 4.65 0.28 -9.17
C ASP A 514 5.02 -1.09 -8.61
N ARG A 515 6.34 -1.37 -8.58
CA ARG A 515 6.93 -2.63 -8.11
C ARG A 515 7.17 -2.68 -6.60
N LYS A 516 6.74 -1.66 -5.84
CA LYS A 516 6.90 -1.63 -4.36
C LYS A 516 6.24 -2.83 -3.66
N THR A 517 5.27 -3.49 -4.30
CA THR A 517 4.52 -4.61 -3.70
C THR A 517 4.40 -5.84 -4.60
N THR A 518 4.52 -5.71 -5.92
CA THR A 518 4.07 -6.75 -6.87
C THR A 518 5.10 -7.83 -7.23
N CYS A 519 6.39 -7.71 -6.88
CA CYS A 519 7.37 -8.77 -7.12
C CYS A 519 8.58 -8.67 -6.17
N PRO A 520 8.76 -9.59 -5.22
CA PRO A 520 10.03 -9.78 -4.51
C PRO A 520 10.99 -10.62 -5.37
N SER A 521 11.10 -10.35 -6.66
CA SER A 521 12.08 -11.05 -7.51
C SER A 521 13.47 -10.50 -7.19
N ALA A 522 14.11 -11.14 -6.21
CA ALA A 522 15.53 -10.96 -5.93
C ALA A 522 16.33 -11.45 -7.15
N GLY A 523 16.62 -10.54 -8.09
CA GLY A 523 17.37 -10.81 -9.31
C GLY A 523 17.71 -9.55 -10.08
N LEU A 524 18.79 -9.58 -10.87
CA LEU A 524 19.25 -8.46 -11.71
C LEU A 524 18.19 -8.05 -12.77
N ASP A 525 17.32 -8.98 -13.18
CA ASP A 525 16.33 -8.78 -14.24
C ASP A 525 14.95 -8.35 -13.72
N GLY A 526 14.70 -8.48 -12.41
CA GLY A 526 13.38 -8.26 -11.80
C GLY A 526 12.90 -6.80 -11.76
N ASN A 527 13.77 -5.85 -12.16
CA ASN A 527 13.58 -4.42 -11.95
C ASN A 527 13.68 -3.57 -13.24
N LEU A 528 13.91 -4.20 -14.39
CA LEU A 528 13.93 -3.58 -15.71
C LEU A 528 12.59 -3.81 -16.44
N TYR A 529 12.22 -2.93 -17.37
CA TYR A 529 10.96 -3.05 -18.14
C TYR A 529 11.14 -3.81 -19.45
N PHE A 530 12.33 -3.76 -20.02
CA PHE A 530 12.59 -4.22 -21.37
C PHE A 530 13.64 -5.33 -21.35
N GLY A 531 13.15 -6.57 -21.48
CA GLY A 531 13.97 -7.77 -21.66
C GLY A 531 13.80 -8.36 -23.07
N ASP A 532 14.79 -9.14 -23.51
CA ASP A 532 14.63 -9.95 -24.72
C ASP A 532 13.54 -11.00 -24.47
N TYR A 533 12.62 -11.16 -25.43
CA TYR A 533 11.52 -12.11 -25.29
C TYR A 533 11.78 -13.39 -26.08
N LYS A 534 11.33 -14.51 -25.53
CA LYS A 534 11.41 -15.82 -26.17
C LYS A 534 10.29 -15.96 -27.18
N THR A 535 10.63 -16.30 -28.41
CA THR A 535 9.68 -16.70 -29.45
C THR A 535 10.16 -17.96 -30.15
N PHE A 536 9.28 -18.57 -30.94
CA PHE A 536 9.64 -19.70 -31.79
C PHE A 536 9.57 -19.28 -33.25
N VAL A 537 10.61 -19.58 -34.00
CA VAL A 537 10.70 -19.32 -35.44
C VAL A 537 10.69 -20.67 -36.16
N GLY A 538 9.96 -20.76 -37.28
CA GLY A 538 9.80 -21.96 -38.09
C GLY A 538 8.55 -22.79 -37.75
N GLU A 539 8.22 -23.73 -38.63
CA GLU A 539 7.07 -24.65 -38.48
C GLU A 539 7.55 -26.12 -38.39
N GLY A 540 6.82 -26.95 -37.65
CA GLY A 540 7.09 -28.39 -37.56
C GLY A 540 8.48 -28.73 -36.98
N ALA A 541 9.28 -29.47 -37.74
CA ALA A 541 10.62 -29.90 -37.33
C ALA A 541 11.67 -28.78 -37.33
N GLU A 542 11.38 -27.64 -37.96
CA GLU A 542 12.28 -26.47 -38.01
C GLU A 542 12.00 -25.44 -36.91
N LYS A 543 11.01 -25.73 -36.04
CA LYS A 543 10.65 -24.86 -34.92
C LYS A 543 11.80 -24.82 -33.90
N HIS A 544 12.48 -23.68 -33.82
CA HIS A 544 13.54 -23.44 -32.84
C HIS A 544 13.26 -22.19 -32.02
N GLU A 545 13.72 -22.19 -30.78
CA GLU A 545 13.58 -21.07 -29.85
C GLU A 545 14.59 -19.97 -30.18
N VAL A 546 14.12 -18.73 -30.29
CA VAL A 546 14.93 -17.54 -30.55
C VAL A 546 14.58 -16.46 -29.54
N LEU A 547 15.60 -15.72 -29.09
CA LEU A 547 15.44 -14.52 -28.28
C LEU A 547 15.44 -13.30 -29.21
N LEU A 548 14.37 -12.52 -29.19
CA LEU A 548 14.23 -11.30 -29.97
C LEU A 548 14.19 -10.05 -29.06
N PRO A 549 14.67 -8.90 -29.54
CA PRO A 549 14.62 -7.66 -28.78
C PRO A 549 13.18 -7.16 -28.65
N THR A 550 12.83 -6.64 -27.47
CA THR A 550 11.47 -6.17 -27.13
C THR A 550 10.85 -5.17 -28.13
N GLN A 551 9.64 -5.41 -28.57
CA GLN A 551 8.91 -4.51 -29.47
C GLN A 551 8.06 -3.48 -28.72
N ALA A 552 8.14 -3.45 -27.37
CA ALA A 552 7.34 -2.60 -26.50
C ALA A 552 5.81 -2.70 -26.77
N VAL A 553 5.32 -3.92 -27.07
CA VAL A 553 3.90 -4.22 -27.31
C VAL A 553 3.17 -4.30 -25.99
N PHE A 554 2.74 -3.14 -25.48
CA PHE A 554 2.08 -3.01 -24.18
C PHE A 554 0.55 -2.98 -24.28
N ASN A 555 0.00 -3.18 -25.48
CA ASN A 555 -1.44 -3.28 -25.73
C ASN A 555 -2.24 -2.04 -25.29
N LEU A 556 -1.61 -0.86 -25.34
CA LEU A 556 -2.24 0.42 -24.98
C LEU A 556 -3.03 1.04 -26.13
N THR A 557 -2.81 0.65 -27.39
CA THR A 557 -3.45 1.26 -28.57
C THR A 557 -4.97 1.44 -28.43
N PRO A 558 -5.75 0.44 -27.95
CA PRO A 558 -7.21 0.57 -27.82
C PRO A 558 -7.68 1.60 -26.78
N ILE A 559 -6.81 1.96 -25.82
CA ILE A 559 -7.15 2.83 -24.69
C ILE A 559 -6.31 4.11 -24.61
N ALA A 560 -5.23 4.23 -25.38
CA ALA A 560 -4.25 5.32 -25.28
C ALA A 560 -4.91 6.69 -25.47
N SER A 561 -5.88 6.80 -26.37
CA SER A 561 -6.65 8.02 -26.58
C SER A 561 -7.48 8.42 -25.37
N MET A 562 -7.83 7.49 -24.48
CA MET A 562 -8.68 7.71 -23.30
C MET A 562 -7.89 8.01 -22.01
N VAL A 563 -6.56 7.90 -22.01
CA VAL A 563 -5.72 8.08 -20.82
C VAL A 563 -5.60 9.56 -20.44
N ASP A 564 -5.87 9.89 -19.18
CA ASP A 564 -5.76 11.23 -18.62
C ASP A 564 -4.44 11.43 -17.87
N GLU A 565 -3.97 10.43 -17.12
CA GLU A 565 -2.71 10.49 -16.38
C GLU A 565 -1.83 9.26 -16.63
N LEU A 566 -0.54 9.49 -16.87
CA LEU A 566 0.46 8.44 -17.01
C LEU A 566 1.58 8.67 -15.99
N THR A 567 1.87 7.64 -15.19
CA THR A 567 2.99 7.65 -14.25
C THR A 567 3.99 6.59 -14.67
N ILE A 568 5.25 6.97 -14.84
CA ILE A 568 6.36 6.05 -15.12
C ILE A 568 7.37 6.22 -13.99
N GLN A 569 7.60 5.16 -13.23
CA GLN A 569 8.50 5.19 -12.08
C GLN A 569 9.48 4.03 -12.10
N TYR A 570 10.72 4.26 -11.69
CA TYR A 570 11.71 3.21 -11.44
C TYR A 570 11.96 3.08 -9.94
N PRO A 571 12.13 1.86 -9.41
CA PRO A 571 12.58 1.67 -8.04
C PRO A 571 13.95 2.32 -7.81
N SER A 572 14.15 2.95 -6.64
CA SER A 572 15.44 3.56 -6.30
C SER A 572 16.55 2.53 -6.00
N ASP A 573 16.25 1.23 -6.03
CA ASP A 573 17.09 0.09 -5.65
C ASP A 573 17.36 -0.90 -6.79
N VAL A 574 17.05 -0.54 -8.04
CA VAL A 574 17.29 -1.40 -9.22
C VAL A 574 18.79 -1.73 -9.36
N PRO A 575 19.19 -3.02 -9.33
CA PRO A 575 20.57 -3.44 -9.61
C PRO A 575 21.04 -2.91 -10.98
N GLY A 576 22.17 -2.21 -11.02
CA GLY A 576 22.71 -1.61 -12.25
C GLY A 576 22.25 -0.18 -12.55
N ILE A 577 21.18 0.32 -11.91
CA ILE A 577 20.76 1.73 -11.93
C ILE A 577 21.11 2.40 -10.59
N SER A 578 21.05 1.65 -9.50
CA SER A 578 21.46 2.05 -8.15
C SER A 578 21.77 0.80 -7.32
N GLY A 579 22.97 0.26 -7.51
CA GLY A 579 23.44 -0.86 -6.71
C GLY A 579 23.61 -0.47 -5.24
N TRP A 580 22.62 -0.79 -4.40
CA TRP A 580 22.68 -0.69 -2.94
C TRP A 580 23.90 -1.43 -2.34
N LEU A 581 24.51 -2.36 -3.09
CA LEU A 581 25.66 -3.17 -2.70
C LEU A 581 26.94 -2.93 -3.53
N ARG A 582 26.91 -2.11 -4.59
CA ARG A 582 28.10 -1.83 -5.43
C ARG A 582 28.47 -0.36 -5.42
N GLY A 583 28.86 0.13 -4.24
CA GLY A 583 29.50 1.44 -4.13
C GLY A 583 30.79 1.51 -4.98
N SER A 584 30.83 2.43 -5.94
CA SER A 584 32.03 2.96 -6.61
C SER A 584 32.66 2.25 -7.82
N ARG A 585 32.07 1.20 -8.41
CA ARG A 585 32.63 0.66 -9.67
C ARG A 585 32.07 1.41 -10.89
N ARG A 586 32.93 1.65 -11.88
CA ARG A 586 32.53 2.08 -13.24
C ARG A 586 31.40 1.18 -13.72
N THR A 587 30.42 1.74 -14.41
CA THR A 587 29.36 0.97 -15.07
C THR A 587 30.00 -0.15 -15.87
N THR A 588 29.62 -1.38 -15.58
CA THR A 588 30.11 -2.53 -16.32
C THR A 588 29.61 -2.49 -17.77
N PRO A 589 30.29 -3.15 -18.71
CA PRO A 589 29.77 -3.29 -20.07
C PRO A 589 28.36 -3.88 -20.10
N ALA A 590 28.06 -4.82 -19.19
CA ALA A 590 26.73 -5.41 -19.05
C ALA A 590 25.68 -4.39 -18.59
N GLU A 591 25.95 -3.59 -17.55
CA GLU A 591 25.05 -2.51 -17.09
C GLU A 591 24.84 -1.45 -18.17
N THR A 592 25.90 -1.11 -18.91
CA THR A 592 25.80 -0.17 -20.04
C THR A 592 24.92 -0.73 -21.15
N ALA A 593 25.09 -2.01 -21.49
CA ALA A 593 24.26 -2.69 -22.48
C ALA A 593 22.79 -2.83 -22.03
N LEU A 594 22.54 -3.03 -20.72
CA LEU A 594 21.18 -3.04 -20.16
C LEU A 594 20.53 -1.66 -20.27
N MET A 595 21.26 -0.58 -19.90
CA MET A 595 20.73 0.78 -20.04
C MET A 595 20.46 1.18 -21.49
N GLN A 596 21.27 0.73 -22.45
CA GLN A 596 20.99 0.96 -23.87
C GLN A 596 19.76 0.19 -24.34
N ARG A 597 19.55 -1.04 -23.85
CA ARG A 597 18.33 -1.80 -24.12
C ARG A 597 17.08 -1.11 -23.58
N GLU A 598 17.13 -0.61 -22.35
CA GLU A 598 16.03 0.17 -21.76
C GLU A 598 15.73 1.44 -22.55
N LYS A 599 16.75 2.17 -22.99
CA LYS A 599 16.59 3.35 -23.85
C LYS A 599 15.91 3.00 -25.17
N ALA A 600 16.38 1.95 -25.84
CA ALA A 600 15.79 1.48 -27.08
C ALA A 600 14.31 1.06 -26.88
N GLY A 601 14.02 0.31 -25.81
CA GLY A 601 12.66 -0.07 -25.43
C GLY A 601 11.74 1.13 -25.22
N TRP A 602 12.19 2.15 -24.48
CA TRP A 602 11.41 3.38 -24.31
C TRP A 602 11.22 4.17 -25.60
N ARG A 603 12.21 4.21 -26.49
CA ARG A 603 12.03 4.85 -27.79
C ARG A 603 10.97 4.14 -28.63
N ARG A 604 10.97 2.80 -28.62
CA ARG A 604 9.92 1.99 -29.27
C ARG A 604 8.55 2.26 -28.65
N PHE A 605 8.47 2.30 -27.32
CA PHE A 605 7.25 2.66 -26.58
C PHE A 605 6.71 4.04 -26.99
N TRP A 606 7.54 5.08 -26.93
CA TRP A 606 7.11 6.44 -27.29
C TRP A 606 6.78 6.55 -28.76
N MET A 607 7.54 5.91 -29.65
CA MET A 607 7.24 5.87 -31.08
C MET A 607 5.86 5.26 -31.37
N ARG A 608 5.46 4.26 -30.58
CA ARG A 608 4.18 3.58 -30.73
C ARG A 608 3.00 4.35 -30.16
N TYR A 609 3.14 4.91 -28.96
CA TYR A 609 2.00 5.42 -28.19
C TYR A 609 1.93 6.95 -28.07
N ALA A 610 3.03 7.69 -28.25
CA ALA A 610 3.05 9.14 -28.01
C ALA A 610 1.96 9.88 -28.82
N SER A 611 1.82 9.57 -30.11
CA SER A 611 0.82 10.18 -30.99
C SER A 611 -0.63 9.79 -30.67
N GLN A 612 -0.83 8.77 -29.83
CA GLN A 612 -2.15 8.24 -29.50
C GLN A 612 -2.73 8.87 -28.22
N PHE A 613 -1.90 9.47 -27.36
CA PHE A 613 -2.28 10.05 -26.06
C PHE A 613 -3.01 11.41 -26.17
N LYS A 614 -4.14 11.45 -26.86
CA LYS A 614 -4.89 12.68 -27.13
C LYS A 614 -5.46 13.37 -25.87
N ASN A 615 -5.81 12.61 -24.83
CA ASN A 615 -6.41 13.15 -23.61
C ASN A 615 -5.45 13.28 -22.43
N LEU A 616 -4.15 13.05 -22.64
CA LEU A 616 -3.18 13.07 -21.56
C LEU A 616 -3.05 14.48 -20.98
N LYS A 617 -3.27 14.59 -19.66
CA LYS A 617 -3.20 15.83 -18.89
C LYS A 617 -2.00 15.87 -17.96
N LYS A 618 -1.53 14.71 -17.51
CA LYS A 618 -0.42 14.60 -16.56
C LYS A 618 0.49 13.43 -16.91
N LEU A 619 1.79 13.70 -17.02
CA LEU A 619 2.84 12.70 -17.12
C LEU A 619 3.79 12.88 -15.93
N THR A 620 3.82 11.89 -15.04
CA THR A 620 4.76 11.87 -13.91
C THR A 620 5.89 10.91 -14.24
N ALA A 621 7.13 11.40 -14.23
CA ALA A 621 8.33 10.62 -14.53
C ALA A 621 9.25 10.61 -13.31
N TYR A 622 9.53 9.42 -12.77
CA TYR A 622 10.59 9.16 -11.80
C TYR A 622 11.56 8.15 -12.42
N VAL A 623 12.50 8.65 -13.22
CA VAL A 623 13.36 7.82 -14.08
C VAL A 623 14.83 8.21 -13.96
N PRO A 624 15.78 7.32 -14.30
CA PRO A 624 17.19 7.68 -14.38
C PRO A 624 17.43 8.83 -15.36
N ASN A 625 18.29 9.79 -14.99
CA ASN A 625 18.60 10.96 -15.83
C ASN A 625 19.03 10.55 -17.24
N GLY A 626 19.80 9.47 -17.38
CA GLY A 626 20.24 8.98 -18.69
C GLY A 626 19.10 8.53 -19.60
N ILE A 627 17.97 8.06 -19.06
CA ILE A 627 16.75 7.70 -19.80
C ILE A 627 15.92 8.95 -20.07
N TYR A 628 15.77 9.83 -19.09
CA TYR A 628 15.06 11.10 -19.24
C TYR A 628 15.61 11.94 -20.39
N GLU A 629 16.94 12.13 -20.46
CA GLU A 629 17.60 12.87 -21.55
C GLU A 629 17.45 12.17 -22.91
N ASP A 630 17.29 10.86 -22.89
CA ASP A 630 17.10 10.07 -24.10
C ASP A 630 15.69 10.24 -24.68
N TRP A 631 14.68 10.39 -23.82
CA TRP A 631 13.30 10.65 -24.24
C TRP A 631 13.15 11.96 -25.03
N GLY A 632 13.97 12.97 -24.73
CA GLY A 632 14.00 14.22 -25.49
C GLY A 632 14.40 14.04 -26.96
N LYS A 633 14.96 12.88 -27.34
CA LYS A 633 15.34 12.55 -28.72
C LYS A 633 14.30 11.71 -29.46
N GLY A 634 13.24 11.28 -28.78
CA GLY A 634 12.18 10.42 -29.33
C GLY A 634 10.87 11.16 -29.53
N GLU A 635 9.80 10.40 -29.81
CA GLU A 635 8.46 10.96 -30.06
C GLU A 635 7.78 11.56 -28.82
N LEU A 636 8.33 11.37 -27.61
CA LEU A 636 7.85 12.07 -26.43
C LEU A 636 8.02 13.60 -26.57
N ALA A 637 9.08 14.05 -27.24
CA ALA A 637 9.27 15.47 -27.52
C ALA A 637 8.12 16.02 -28.39
N SER A 638 7.65 15.25 -29.37
CA SER A 638 6.50 15.60 -30.22
C SER A 638 5.19 15.69 -29.40
N LEU A 639 4.99 14.83 -28.41
CA LEU A 639 3.82 14.88 -27.51
C LEU A 639 3.84 16.13 -26.61
N LEU A 640 5.03 16.53 -26.17
CA LEU A 640 5.24 17.65 -25.25
C LEU A 640 5.53 18.99 -25.93
N SER A 641 5.44 19.05 -27.27
CA SER A 641 5.70 20.26 -28.05
C SER A 641 4.58 21.31 -27.93
N ASP A 642 3.38 20.90 -27.49
CA ASP A 642 2.26 21.82 -27.25
C ASP A 642 2.63 22.81 -26.12
N GLU A 643 2.39 24.11 -26.37
CA GLU A 643 2.74 25.18 -25.44
C GLU A 643 2.03 25.07 -24.09
N ARG A 644 0.85 24.41 -24.08
CA ARG A 644 0.01 24.18 -22.90
C ARG A 644 0.68 23.35 -21.81
N TRP A 645 1.70 22.55 -22.16
CA TRP A 645 2.44 21.78 -21.18
C TRP A 645 3.27 22.67 -20.24
N GLN A 646 3.25 22.34 -18.96
CA GLN A 646 4.14 22.89 -17.94
C GLN A 646 4.94 21.76 -17.31
N MET A 647 6.11 22.06 -16.77
CA MET A 647 6.98 21.09 -16.11
C MET A 647 7.31 21.57 -14.70
N LEU A 648 7.09 20.69 -13.72
CA LEU A 648 7.54 20.85 -12.35
C LEU A 648 8.64 19.80 -12.09
N GLU A 649 9.88 20.27 -11.91
CA GLU A 649 10.96 19.42 -11.42
C GLU A 649 10.90 19.41 -9.89
N VAL A 650 10.67 18.23 -9.32
CA VAL A 650 10.67 18.04 -7.87
C VAL A 650 12.12 17.77 -7.49
N GLU A 651 12.75 18.74 -6.84
CA GLU A 651 14.09 18.53 -6.28
C GLU A 651 14.06 17.30 -5.37
N GLU A 652 14.82 16.27 -5.75
CA GLU A 652 15.14 15.17 -4.86
C GLU A 652 15.96 15.78 -3.72
N LYS A 653 15.29 16.23 -2.65
CA LYS A 653 15.93 16.62 -1.39
C LYS A 653 16.74 15.39 -0.99
N GLY A 654 18.03 15.43 -1.29
CA GLY A 654 18.90 14.27 -1.36
C GLY A 654 18.57 13.37 -0.20
N GLY A 655 17.98 12.22 -0.51
CA GLY A 655 17.37 11.39 0.51
C GLY A 655 18.35 11.26 1.66
N ASP A 656 17.95 11.76 2.83
CA ASP A 656 18.36 11.18 4.09
C ASP A 656 17.90 9.72 4.05
N TYR A 657 18.62 8.91 3.28
CA TYR A 657 18.70 7.48 3.46
C TYR A 657 19.48 7.28 4.77
N GLY A 658 18.90 7.76 5.88
CA GLY A 658 19.32 7.54 7.26
C GLY A 658 19.06 6.09 7.68
N PHE A 659 19.21 5.14 6.77
CA PHE A 659 19.01 3.72 7.03
C PHE A 659 20.25 3.09 7.67
N LEU A 660 21.38 3.78 7.83
CA LEU A 660 22.55 3.20 8.53
C LEU A 660 23.16 4.09 9.62
N ASP A 661 22.82 5.38 9.69
CA ASP A 661 23.40 6.28 10.71
C ASP A 661 22.69 6.15 12.09
N SER A 662 21.57 5.43 12.14
CA SER A 662 20.79 5.14 13.34
C SER A 662 21.00 3.72 13.90
N TYR A 663 21.78 2.87 13.23
CA TYR A 663 21.82 1.43 13.51
C TYR A 663 22.86 0.96 14.54
N PHE A 664 23.62 1.87 15.15
CA PHE A 664 24.54 1.50 16.25
C PHE A 664 24.28 2.32 17.51
N PRO A 665 23.54 1.79 18.49
CA PRO A 665 23.49 2.35 19.83
C PRO A 665 24.70 1.83 20.62
N LEU A 666 25.91 2.31 20.29
CA LEU A 666 27.04 2.26 21.20
C LEU A 666 27.31 3.69 21.69
N PRO A 667 26.82 4.07 22.89
CA PRO A 667 27.15 5.35 23.49
C PRO A 667 28.58 5.25 24.02
N GLY A 668 29.59 5.53 23.20
CA GLY A 668 30.96 5.46 23.72
C GLY A 668 32.15 5.66 22.79
N MET A 669 32.00 5.79 21.45
CA MET A 669 33.16 6.09 20.60
C MET A 669 32.89 7.19 19.59
N SER A 670 33.60 8.28 19.80
CA SER A 670 33.82 9.40 18.91
C SER A 670 34.04 9.00 17.44
N SER A 671 33.16 9.43 16.55
CA SER A 671 33.43 9.46 15.10
C SER A 671 32.97 10.76 14.43
N ASN A 672 33.08 11.90 15.13
CA ASN A 672 32.93 13.23 14.52
C ASN A 672 34.11 13.67 13.62
N ARG A 673 34.86 12.73 13.01
CA ARG A 673 36.06 13.08 12.22
C ARG A 673 36.33 12.21 10.99
N TYR A 674 35.34 11.73 10.25
CA TYR A 674 35.60 11.37 8.85
C TYR A 674 34.36 11.62 7.99
N ASN A 675 34.05 12.89 7.75
CA ASN A 675 33.12 13.32 6.68
C ASN A 675 33.80 13.20 5.29
N PHE A 676 34.41 12.04 5.03
CA PHE A 676 34.98 11.62 3.75
C PHE A 676 34.06 10.59 3.07
N ALA A 677 32.74 10.74 3.22
CA ALA A 677 31.82 10.22 2.22
C ALA A 677 32.05 11.04 0.94
N ARG A 678 33.13 10.71 0.21
CA ARG A 678 33.35 11.14 -1.18
C ARG A 678 32.00 11.00 -1.87
N ARG A 679 31.44 12.11 -2.36
CA ARG A 679 30.20 12.17 -3.13
C ARG A 679 30.17 10.99 -4.09
N ARG A 680 29.48 9.91 -3.69
CA ARG A 680 29.43 8.67 -4.46
C ARG A 680 28.67 9.02 -5.74
N HIS A 681 29.19 8.67 -6.91
CA HIS A 681 28.47 8.81 -8.19
C HIS A 681 27.26 7.88 -8.16
N ARG A 682 26.16 8.33 -7.57
CA ARG A 682 24.84 7.72 -7.71
C ARG A 682 24.28 8.20 -9.04
N THR A 683 23.66 7.29 -9.79
CA THR A 683 22.84 7.68 -10.94
C THR A 683 21.80 8.67 -10.44
N LYS A 684 21.79 9.88 -11.02
CA LYS A 684 20.78 10.88 -10.67
C LYS A 684 19.45 10.41 -11.20
N PHE A 685 18.42 10.43 -10.36
CA PHE A 685 17.04 10.27 -10.81
C PHE A 685 16.48 11.66 -11.08
N VAL A 686 15.62 11.72 -12.09
CA VAL A 686 14.86 12.92 -12.43
C VAL A 686 13.43 12.65 -11.98
N HIS A 687 12.90 13.53 -11.14
CA HIS A 687 11.49 13.52 -10.76
C HIS A 687 10.82 14.74 -11.38
N CYS A 688 10.17 14.52 -12.52
CA CYS A 688 9.48 15.57 -13.26
C CYS A 688 7.99 15.25 -13.39
N VAL A 689 7.16 16.28 -13.20
CA VAL A 689 5.73 16.23 -13.47
C VAL A 689 5.43 17.18 -14.61
N PHE A 690 5.07 16.62 -15.77
CA PHE A 690 4.50 17.38 -16.87
C PHE A 690 3.00 17.44 -16.69
N PHE A 691 2.41 18.63 -16.76
CA PHE A 691 0.97 18.78 -16.57
C PHE A 691 0.42 19.92 -17.43
N ARG A 692 -0.89 19.85 -17.66
CA ARG A 692 -1.71 20.91 -18.24
C ARG A 692 -2.99 21.05 -17.44
N LEU A 693 -3.56 22.25 -17.44
CA LEU A 693 -4.72 22.59 -16.61
C LEU A 693 -6.04 22.55 -17.39
N ASP A 694 -5.97 22.44 -18.72
CA ASP A 694 -7.14 22.46 -19.58
C ASP A 694 -7.62 21.04 -19.96
N ASN A 695 -8.89 20.95 -20.38
CA ASN A 695 -9.57 19.68 -20.66
C ASN A 695 -9.70 19.36 -22.16
N GLU A 696 -9.12 20.19 -23.03
CA GLU A 696 -9.25 19.97 -24.47
C GLU A 696 -8.37 18.80 -24.95
N PRO A 697 -8.74 18.07 -26.02
CA PRO A 697 -7.84 17.07 -26.58
C PRO A 697 -6.58 17.72 -27.21
N LEU A 698 -5.47 17.00 -27.20
CA LEU A 698 -4.25 17.35 -27.93
C LEU A 698 -4.44 17.06 -29.42
N ASN A 699 -3.98 17.98 -30.26
CA ASN A 699 -4.00 17.84 -31.71
C ASN A 699 -2.78 17.04 -32.18
N LEU A 700 -2.80 15.73 -31.93
CA LEU A 700 -1.74 14.80 -32.31
C LEU A 700 -2.07 14.12 -33.64
N VAL A 701 -1.12 14.12 -34.58
CA VAL A 701 -1.21 13.38 -35.83
C VAL A 701 -0.83 11.92 -35.53
N ILE A 702 -1.73 10.98 -35.82
CA ILE A 702 -1.46 9.56 -35.65
C ILE A 702 -0.44 9.14 -36.72
N THR A 703 0.66 8.54 -36.29
CA THR A 703 1.65 7.92 -37.17
C THR A 703 1.01 6.74 -37.91
N ASP A 704 1.10 6.75 -39.24
CA ASP A 704 0.53 5.72 -40.14
C ASP A 704 -0.98 5.47 -39.93
N PRO A 705 -1.84 6.47 -40.24
CA PRO A 705 -3.29 6.40 -40.02
C PRO A 705 -3.98 5.34 -40.89
N GLU A 706 -3.31 4.84 -41.94
CA GLU A 706 -3.81 3.79 -42.83
C GLU A 706 -3.86 2.43 -42.17
N LEU A 707 -3.07 2.21 -41.12
CA LEU A 707 -3.01 0.95 -40.40
C LEU A 707 -4.14 0.84 -39.36
N SER A 708 -4.78 -0.32 -39.32
CA SER A 708 -5.74 -0.65 -38.26
C SER A 708 -5.09 -0.61 -36.87
N GLU A 709 -5.90 -0.49 -35.81
CA GLU A 709 -5.39 -0.51 -34.43
C GLU A 709 -4.55 -1.76 -34.13
N LYS A 710 -4.98 -2.92 -34.63
CA LYS A 710 -4.26 -4.18 -34.46
C LYS A 710 -2.93 -4.16 -35.22
N GLU A 711 -2.93 -3.72 -36.47
CA GLU A 711 -1.71 -3.63 -37.27
C GLU A 711 -0.71 -2.63 -36.68
N ARG A 712 -1.18 -1.50 -36.12
CA ARG A 712 -0.31 -0.53 -35.43
C ARG A 712 0.32 -1.11 -34.17
N GLU A 713 -0.43 -1.92 -33.42
CA GLU A 713 0.07 -2.60 -32.22
C GLU A 713 1.03 -3.76 -32.55
N GLU A 714 0.83 -4.47 -33.66
CA GLU A 714 1.68 -5.62 -34.02
C GLU A 714 2.87 -5.25 -34.93
N ARG A 715 2.90 -4.01 -35.45
CA ARG A 715 3.97 -3.54 -36.34
C ARG A 715 5.33 -3.53 -35.64
N GLU A 716 6.31 -4.13 -36.31
CA GLU A 716 7.71 -4.09 -35.92
C GLU A 716 8.27 -2.67 -36.02
N ILE A 717 8.96 -2.24 -34.97
CA ILE A 717 9.69 -0.96 -34.93
C ILE A 717 11.18 -1.27 -35.00
N THR A 718 11.80 -0.94 -36.12
CA THR A 718 13.22 -1.27 -36.37
C THR A 718 14.16 -0.30 -35.64
N ASP A 719 15.40 -0.71 -35.43
CA ASP A 719 16.42 0.14 -34.79
C ASP A 719 16.69 1.42 -35.60
N GLU A 720 16.53 1.38 -36.93
CA GLU A 720 16.64 2.54 -37.80
C GLU A 720 15.59 3.60 -37.49
N GLN A 721 14.37 3.17 -37.16
CA GLN A 721 13.25 4.08 -36.91
C GLN A 721 13.37 4.83 -35.58
N ILE A 722 14.06 4.22 -34.61
CA ILE A 722 14.34 4.77 -33.28
C ILE A 722 15.74 5.40 -33.16
N LYS A 723 16.50 5.51 -34.26
CA LYS A 723 17.77 6.24 -34.26
C LYS A 723 17.55 7.71 -33.89
N ASP A 724 18.55 8.28 -33.22
CA ASP A 724 18.53 9.69 -32.79
C ASP A 724 18.23 10.60 -34.00
N ARG A 725 17.04 11.22 -34.01
CA ARG A 725 16.62 12.09 -35.12
C ARG A 725 17.26 13.49 -35.09
N GLY A 726 18.21 13.71 -34.19
CA GLY A 726 18.90 15.00 -34.05
C GLY A 726 17.94 16.18 -33.79
N ILE A 727 16.81 15.92 -33.10
CA ILE A 727 15.76 16.90 -32.86
C ILE A 727 16.36 18.13 -32.18
N SER A 728 15.98 19.32 -32.68
CA SER A 728 16.35 20.63 -32.13
C SER A 728 16.00 20.73 -30.65
N CYS A 729 16.74 21.57 -29.90
CA CYS A 729 16.53 21.82 -28.47
C CYS A 729 15.04 21.94 -28.12
N HIS A 730 14.52 21.01 -27.31
CA HIS A 730 13.15 21.08 -26.81
C HIS A 730 13.10 21.94 -25.55
N ARG A 731 11.97 22.61 -25.27
CA ARG A 731 11.80 23.49 -24.09
C ARG A 731 12.15 22.80 -22.77
N PHE A 732 11.89 21.51 -22.66
CA PHE A 732 12.18 20.70 -21.47
C PHE A 732 13.55 19.99 -21.50
N TRP A 733 14.21 19.94 -22.65
CA TRP A 733 15.54 19.33 -22.83
C TRP A 733 16.47 20.33 -23.54
N ALA A 734 16.81 21.40 -22.82
CA ALA A 734 17.75 22.39 -23.33
C ALA A 734 19.17 21.79 -23.37
N LYS A 735 19.88 21.98 -24.50
CA LYS A 735 21.31 21.66 -24.56
C LYS A 735 22.04 22.51 -23.51
N LYS A 736 22.80 21.88 -22.62
CA LYS A 736 23.75 22.60 -21.77
C LYS A 736 24.84 23.17 -22.68
N GLU A 737 24.94 24.49 -22.74
CA GLU A 737 25.89 25.22 -23.58
C GLU A 737 27.37 25.00 -23.18
N ASP A 738 27.62 24.28 -22.08
CA ASP A 738 28.95 24.17 -21.47
C ASP A 738 29.94 23.21 -22.18
N ASP A 739 29.50 22.40 -23.15
CA ASP A 739 30.38 21.41 -23.81
C ASP A 739 30.84 21.78 -25.24
N GLU A 740 30.33 22.86 -25.85
CA GLU A 740 30.64 23.24 -27.25
C GLU A 740 31.54 24.48 -27.41
N GLN A 741 32.25 24.92 -26.37
CA GLN A 741 33.26 25.99 -26.51
C GLN A 741 34.68 25.53 -26.12
N LEU A 742 35.40 25.00 -27.11
CA LEU A 742 36.69 25.51 -27.60
C LEU A 742 37.27 24.56 -28.67
N PRO A 743 36.96 24.76 -29.96
CA PRO A 743 37.70 24.10 -31.04
C PRO A 743 39.03 24.83 -31.21
N GLY A 744 40.03 24.50 -30.37
CA GLY A 744 41.34 25.15 -30.47
C GLY A 744 42.28 25.04 -29.27
N GLY A 745 42.36 23.88 -28.61
CA GLY A 745 43.35 23.64 -27.55
C GLY A 745 44.30 22.52 -27.93
N LYS A 746 45.50 22.85 -28.42
CA LYS A 746 46.56 21.89 -28.74
C LYS A 746 46.83 20.95 -27.56
N ALA A 747 46.78 19.65 -27.82
CA ALA A 747 47.39 18.64 -26.99
C ALA A 747 48.88 18.97 -26.83
N GLY A 748 49.28 19.38 -25.64
CA GLY A 748 50.63 19.86 -25.38
C GLY A 748 50.87 20.12 -23.91
N ASP A 749 51.46 19.12 -23.29
CA ASP A 749 52.40 19.23 -22.18
C ASP A 749 51.90 19.03 -20.74
N LYS A 750 52.42 17.95 -20.14
CA LYS A 750 52.32 17.61 -18.73
C LYS A 750 53.10 18.65 -17.94
N ARG A 751 52.43 19.65 -17.37
CA ARG A 751 53.06 20.52 -16.36
C ARG A 751 52.91 19.96 -14.96
N LYS A 752 54.07 19.50 -14.49
CA LYS A 752 54.48 19.23 -13.12
C LYS A 752 54.07 20.39 -12.21
N ARG A 753 53.48 20.03 -11.07
CA ARG A 753 53.12 20.87 -9.93
C ARG A 753 54.33 21.65 -9.42
N SER A 754 54.21 22.98 -9.34
CA SER A 754 55.04 23.83 -8.47
C SER A 754 54.12 24.78 -7.69
N GLU A 755 54.31 24.76 -6.38
CA GLU A 755 53.67 25.63 -5.39
C GLU A 755 54.15 27.07 -5.53
N SER A 756 53.24 28.04 -5.51
CA SER A 756 53.34 29.30 -4.75
C SER A 756 52.19 30.28 -5.09
N GLY A 757 51.50 30.78 -4.05
CA GLY A 757 51.11 32.19 -3.94
C GLY A 757 49.77 32.68 -4.53
N GLU A 758 48.82 32.93 -3.62
CA GLU A 758 47.85 34.05 -3.54
C GLU A 758 47.06 34.55 -4.77
N GLY A 759 45.73 34.63 -4.62
CA GLY A 759 44.85 35.39 -5.52
C GLY A 759 43.35 35.21 -5.23
N VAL A 760 42.71 36.27 -4.78
CA VAL A 760 41.33 36.37 -4.24
C VAL A 760 40.26 36.53 -5.34
N GLY A 761 39.11 35.87 -5.15
CA GLY A 761 37.76 36.40 -5.40
C GLY A 761 37.23 36.51 -6.83
N ALA A 762 36.45 35.51 -7.28
CA ALA A 762 35.50 35.66 -8.39
C ALA A 762 34.48 34.48 -8.45
N GLU A 763 33.53 34.39 -7.51
CA GLU A 763 32.40 33.44 -7.63
C GLU A 763 31.03 34.03 -7.25
N GLU A 764 30.95 35.32 -6.90
CA GLU A 764 29.72 35.94 -6.39
C GLU A 764 28.89 36.72 -7.43
N SER A 765 29.38 36.89 -8.67
CA SER A 765 28.69 37.71 -9.69
C SER A 765 27.61 36.98 -10.49
N HIS A 766 27.70 35.66 -10.67
CA HIS A 766 26.72 34.91 -11.48
C HIS A 766 25.44 34.52 -10.73
N ALA A 767 25.48 34.38 -9.40
CA ALA A 767 24.31 34.05 -8.60
C ALA A 767 23.36 35.24 -8.39
N LYS A 768 23.87 36.48 -8.47
CA LYS A 768 23.08 37.70 -8.28
C LYS A 768 22.23 38.03 -9.51
N SER A 769 22.78 37.85 -10.71
CA SER A 769 22.07 38.11 -11.97
C SER A 769 20.86 37.19 -12.22
N ARG A 770 20.83 35.97 -11.64
CA ARG A 770 19.68 35.05 -11.75
C ARG A 770 18.57 35.34 -10.73
N ARG A 771 18.90 35.90 -9.57
CA ARG A 771 17.90 36.31 -8.57
C ARG A 771 17.16 37.58 -8.98
N ASP A 772 17.86 38.53 -9.60
CA ASP A 772 17.26 39.80 -10.00
C ASP A 772 16.27 39.60 -11.18
N ALA A 773 16.55 38.68 -12.11
CA ALA A 773 15.63 38.35 -13.20
C ALA A 773 14.31 37.68 -12.73
N LEU A 774 14.35 36.91 -11.63
CA LEU A 774 13.16 36.29 -11.04
C LEU A 774 12.31 37.27 -10.22
N ALA A 775 12.93 38.29 -9.62
CA ALA A 775 12.20 39.35 -8.92
C ALA A 775 11.45 40.27 -9.89
N THR A 776 12.06 40.65 -11.02
CA THR A 776 11.42 41.53 -12.01
C THR A 776 10.24 40.86 -12.72
N ALA A 777 10.27 39.53 -12.91
CA ALA A 777 9.14 38.78 -13.47
C ALA A 777 7.96 38.61 -12.49
N PHE A 778 8.22 38.73 -11.18
CA PHE A 778 7.19 38.62 -10.14
C PHE A 778 6.46 39.95 -9.92
N GLU A 779 7.16 41.09 -10.06
CA GLU A 779 6.55 42.42 -9.92
C GLU A 779 5.72 42.83 -11.14
N SER A 780 6.02 42.35 -12.35
CA SER A 780 5.24 42.69 -13.55
C SER A 780 3.89 41.97 -13.66
N ARG A 781 3.57 41.02 -12.76
CA ARG A 781 2.31 40.24 -12.76
C ARG A 781 1.31 40.65 -11.67
N PHE A 782 1.67 41.57 -10.79
CA PHE A 782 0.76 42.13 -9.78
C PHE A 782 0.27 43.55 -10.14
N SER A 783 0.45 44.00 -11.38
CA SER A 783 -0.04 45.29 -11.89
C SER A 783 -0.68 45.17 -13.27
N SER A 784 -1.45 44.10 -13.50
CA SER A 784 -2.39 43.97 -14.61
C SER A 784 -3.58 43.12 -14.23
#